data_AF-A0A1I5M1A6-F1
#
_entry.id   AF-A0A1I5M1A6-F1
#
_cell.length_a   1.000
_cell.length_b   1.000
_cell.length_c   1.000
_cell.angle_alpha   90.00
_cell.angle_beta   90.00
_cell.angle_gamma   90.00
#
_symmetry.space_group_name_H-M   'P 1'
#
loop_
_entity.id
_entity.type
_entity.pdbx_description
1 polymer ?
#
loop_
_entity_poly.entity_id
_entity_poly.type
_entity_poly.pdbx_seq_one_letter_code
_entity_poly.pdbx_strand_id
1 'polypeptide(L)'
;MGRSRLPSVVMRRPRAAALTTAVAVVTAALLTAPTAHATPTTPATGAATVVPIQVTGDPATRFNLVILGDGYRAGELATFRRHVDHHLNVLWTLEPFRSYRNYLNVYAVEVPSPESGVDCDPGLDAPRRDTPLGMGFWGGCDPASVQRLLTVDGAAATRYADLVPGTTTDNRQILAVANSPTYGGAGGSLATVSGGNALSALITPHELGHSLGGLDDEYDYYQRGVRGGPYRGGEPESIHHTLLTEREMAEQQRKWWRWLGEPSESGGVIGRYEGGRYSGTGVWRPSEHSLMKTLGYYFDQVSRERLTQRIAAKTRILQDGTPNDRPVGADRVLWVRTLHPLSHELDVTWAVDGTPVPTAHSRGLDLRALDLSPGRHTVTATVVDPTEFVRDPAIRSSAALTQVRRWTVDTALTTPPAPTPVAFTHTTPRNAPVGATDVVYADTTHPNDRVPRVTWALDGRPVANPGNDRDLDLKDVPLTPGRHTLTATVRDPAAAASAETVAWTVDATGPATRHELSPPLLTVRRPGAPPEYIMNGPFTMSLTARDDSPGYVVREFRTDGDGWYHYFGWPTDPGAPFRFTADGTEIDGLVYGKLGRPRLSPWDDVPPGYGRHTIDYRAIDPAGNVGGIGRFVVTLLPEPPTCTTTVTGRHEGPLTVAAGTTCLTGATVNGPVTVGPGAALVATDATVTGPVLGSGARVVQLLRSTVRGPVRIAGTTEDVTIVGGRVRGPLELTGNATGDRAATVAGTAVTGPLSCSGNVPAPTSLHAPSTVTGPATGQCATFDRP
;
A
#
# COMPACT_ATOMS: atom_id res chain seq x y z
N MET A 1 -30.61 15.44 -43.72
CA MET A 1 -31.99 15.74 -44.19
C MET A 1 -32.94 15.37 -43.03
N GLY A 2 -33.97 16.12 -42.62
CA GLY A 2 -34.49 17.45 -43.02
C GLY A 2 -35.06 18.21 -41.80
N ARG A 3 -35.67 19.40 -42.02
CA ARG A 3 -36.02 20.40 -40.97
C ARG A 3 -37.49 20.36 -40.50
N SER A 4 -37.79 20.89 -39.31
CA SER A 4 -38.88 21.86 -38.98
C SER A 4 -39.17 21.89 -37.46
N ARG A 5 -39.97 22.81 -36.90
CA ARG A 5 -39.82 24.29 -36.77
C ARG A 5 -40.60 24.76 -35.52
N LEU A 6 -40.22 25.90 -34.93
CA LEU A 6 -40.92 26.59 -33.82
C LEU A 6 -42.29 27.18 -34.24
N PRO A 7 -43.09 27.67 -33.26
CA PRO A 7 -43.35 29.12 -33.25
C PRO A 7 -43.22 29.80 -31.86
N SER A 8 -43.33 31.13 -31.85
CA SER A 8 -43.03 32.02 -30.72
C SER A 8 -43.94 33.27 -30.67
N VAL A 9 -44.17 33.84 -29.48
CA VAL A 9 -44.81 35.16 -29.21
C VAL A 9 -44.20 35.74 -27.89
N VAL A 10 -44.27 37.04 -27.56
CA VAL A 10 -43.57 38.22 -28.10
C VAL A 10 -44.19 39.51 -27.52
N MET A 11 -43.37 40.41 -26.94
CA MET A 11 -43.66 41.83 -26.60
C MET A 11 -44.62 42.14 -25.42
N ARG A 12 -44.58 43.32 -24.74
CA ARG A 12 -43.85 44.60 -24.94
C ARG A 12 -43.68 45.40 -23.62
N ARG A 13 -42.70 46.33 -23.56
CA ARG A 13 -42.59 47.43 -22.56
C ARG A 13 -43.31 48.71 -23.01
N PRO A 14 -43.57 49.67 -22.10
CA PRO A 14 -43.44 51.12 -22.37
C PRO A 14 -42.33 51.81 -21.54
N ARG A 15 -42.18 53.14 -21.70
CA ARG A 15 -41.04 54.02 -21.31
C ARG A 15 -41.51 55.31 -20.61
N ALA A 16 -40.52 56.10 -20.14
CA ALA A 16 -40.51 57.53 -19.72
C ALA A 16 -40.89 57.80 -18.25
N ALA A 17 -40.13 58.53 -17.40
CA ALA A 17 -39.36 59.79 -17.53
C ALA A 17 -40.26 61.05 -17.60
N ALA A 18 -39.97 62.20 -16.97
CA ALA A 18 -39.08 62.63 -15.86
C ALA A 18 -39.43 64.11 -15.55
N LEU A 19 -39.18 64.66 -14.35
CA LEU A 19 -38.72 66.07 -14.16
C LEU A 19 -38.43 66.45 -12.69
N THR A 20 -37.71 67.56 -12.53
CA THR A 20 -37.14 68.15 -11.30
C THR A 20 -37.80 69.47 -10.88
N THR A 21 -37.89 69.76 -9.58
CA THR A 21 -37.54 71.09 -8.99
C THR A 21 -37.45 71.03 -7.46
N ALA A 22 -36.77 72.01 -6.84
CA ALA A 22 -36.48 72.05 -5.41
C ALA A 22 -36.88 73.40 -4.77
N VAL A 23 -37.29 73.38 -3.49
CA VAL A 23 -37.27 74.51 -2.54
C VAL A 23 -36.99 73.94 -1.13
N ALA A 24 -36.26 74.66 -0.29
CA ALA A 24 -35.79 74.20 1.03
C ALA A 24 -36.36 75.03 2.19
N VAL A 25 -36.62 74.39 3.35
CA VAL A 25 -36.80 75.06 4.67
C VAL A 25 -36.21 74.21 5.82
N VAL A 26 -35.00 74.58 6.26
CA VAL A 26 -34.56 74.86 7.66
C VAL A 26 -34.86 73.87 8.83
N THR A 27 -33.74 73.29 9.34
CA THR A 27 -33.40 72.81 10.72
C THR A 27 -34.14 71.68 11.45
N ALA A 28 -33.49 70.51 11.46
CA ALA A 28 -32.88 69.81 12.61
C ALA A 28 -33.69 69.48 13.90
N ALA A 29 -33.85 68.17 14.16
CA ALA A 29 -33.33 67.51 15.37
C ALA A 29 -33.26 65.96 15.21
N LEU A 30 -32.26 65.33 15.84
CA LEU A 30 -32.15 63.90 16.17
C LEU A 30 -32.14 62.86 15.01
N LEU A 31 -30.92 62.54 14.56
CA LEU A 31 -30.63 61.39 13.68
C LEU A 31 -30.43 60.10 14.49
N THR A 32 -31.40 59.19 14.45
CA THR A 32 -31.14 57.75 14.68
C THR A 32 -30.89 57.08 13.33
N ALA A 33 -29.68 56.59 13.10
CA ALA A 33 -29.30 55.98 11.82
C ALA A 33 -30.05 54.65 11.58
N PRO A 34 -30.52 54.38 10.34
CA PRO A 34 -31.05 53.07 10.00
C PRO A 34 -29.92 52.04 9.97
N THR A 35 -30.21 50.82 10.42
CA THR A 35 -29.24 49.71 10.46
C THR A 35 -28.74 49.35 9.07
N ALA A 36 -27.47 49.67 8.79
CA ALA A 36 -26.77 49.13 7.63
C ALA A 36 -26.75 47.60 7.72
N HIS A 37 -27.09 46.93 6.61
CA HIS A 37 -26.97 45.48 6.53
C HIS A 37 -25.49 45.12 6.62
N ALA A 38 -25.11 44.36 7.65
CA ALA A 38 -23.78 43.80 7.74
C ALA A 38 -23.61 42.78 6.60
N THR A 39 -22.72 43.09 5.65
CA THR A 39 -22.16 42.11 4.72
C THR A 39 -21.61 40.94 5.54
N PRO A 40 -21.82 39.66 5.14
CA PRO A 40 -21.20 38.55 5.84
C PRO A 40 -19.69 38.72 5.80
N THR A 41 -19.07 38.98 6.96
CA THR A 41 -17.62 38.95 7.10
C THR A 41 -17.15 37.52 6.89
N THR A 42 -16.42 37.30 5.80
CA THR A 42 -15.65 36.08 5.56
C THR A 42 -14.89 35.71 6.84
N PRO A 43 -14.99 34.48 7.36
CA PRO A 43 -14.13 34.04 8.46
C PRO A 43 -12.67 34.22 8.04
N ALA A 44 -11.89 34.95 8.84
CA ALA A 44 -10.49 35.17 8.54
C ALA A 44 -9.73 33.83 8.57
N THR A 45 -8.77 33.65 7.67
CA THR A 45 -7.82 32.51 7.64
C THR A 45 -6.86 32.45 8.85
N GLY A 46 -7.12 33.24 9.90
CA GLY A 46 -6.18 33.63 10.96
C GLY A 46 -5.83 32.58 12.03
N ALA A 47 -5.97 31.30 11.73
CA ALA A 47 -5.56 30.20 12.62
C ALA A 47 -4.83 29.05 11.90
N ALA A 48 -4.79 29.05 10.55
CA ALA A 48 -4.17 27.96 9.81
C ALA A 48 -2.66 28.13 9.72
N THR A 49 -1.91 27.03 9.90
CA THR A 49 -0.43 27.02 9.83
C THR A 49 0.06 26.08 8.74
N VAL A 50 0.88 26.59 7.82
CA VAL A 50 1.57 25.75 6.82
C VAL A 50 2.84 25.17 7.44
N VAL A 51 2.92 23.86 7.49
CA VAL A 51 4.05 23.08 8.01
C VAL A 51 4.69 22.30 6.86
N PRO A 52 5.91 22.66 6.42
CA PRO A 52 6.66 21.85 5.47
C PRO A 52 7.03 20.50 6.09
N ILE A 53 6.66 19.40 5.42
CA ILE A 53 6.99 18.03 5.84
C ILE A 53 8.18 17.51 5.04
N GLN A 54 8.17 17.73 3.72
CA GLN A 54 9.25 17.39 2.80
C GLN A 54 9.35 18.49 1.75
N VAL A 55 10.56 19.04 1.51
CA VAL A 55 10.78 20.03 0.45
C VAL A 55 12.03 19.65 -0.33
N THR A 56 11.85 19.33 -1.62
CA THR A 56 12.90 18.85 -2.53
C THR A 56 13.24 19.88 -3.61
N GLY A 57 12.56 21.03 -3.62
CA GLY A 57 12.83 22.18 -4.49
C GLY A 57 11.75 23.26 -4.38
N ASP A 58 11.87 24.29 -5.21
CA ASP A 58 10.88 25.37 -5.34
C ASP A 58 9.49 24.79 -5.68
N PRO A 59 8.44 25.07 -4.88
CA PRO A 59 7.06 24.65 -5.16
C PRO A 59 6.57 24.94 -6.57
N ALA A 60 7.02 26.03 -7.21
CA ALA A 60 6.65 26.37 -8.58
C ALA A 60 7.18 25.36 -9.63
N THR A 61 8.18 24.55 -9.26
CA THR A 61 8.87 23.57 -10.13
C THR A 61 8.85 22.13 -9.58
N ARG A 62 7.93 21.86 -8.64
CA ARG A 62 7.71 20.55 -8.03
C ARG A 62 6.26 20.12 -8.15
N PHE A 63 6.02 18.83 -8.01
CA PHE A 63 4.70 18.35 -7.63
C PHE A 63 4.51 18.65 -6.13
N ASN A 64 3.36 19.19 -5.74
CA ASN A 64 3.07 19.56 -4.35
C ASN A 64 1.88 18.75 -3.83
N LEU A 65 2.11 17.86 -2.86
CA LEU A 65 1.04 17.23 -2.09
C LEU A 65 0.72 18.13 -0.88
N VAL A 66 -0.49 18.68 -0.85
CA VAL A 66 -0.94 19.56 0.24
C VAL A 66 -2.02 18.84 1.05
N ILE A 67 -1.70 18.55 2.30
CA ILE A 67 -2.50 17.73 3.21
C ILE A 67 -3.19 18.66 4.21
N LEU A 68 -4.51 18.62 4.27
CA LEU A 68 -5.32 19.48 5.14
C LEU A 68 -5.94 18.65 6.26
N GLY A 69 -5.95 19.14 7.49
CA GLY A 69 -6.65 18.49 8.61
C GLY A 69 -8.02 19.12 8.86
N ASP A 70 -9.05 18.31 9.10
CA ASP A 70 -10.39 18.76 9.52
C ASP A 70 -10.92 17.95 10.71
N GLY A 71 -11.69 18.59 11.58
CA GLY A 71 -12.17 17.98 12.83
C GLY A 71 -11.09 17.80 13.90
N TYR A 72 -9.92 18.41 13.75
CA TYR A 72 -8.87 18.43 14.78
C TYR A 72 -8.85 19.78 15.49
N ARG A 73 -9.16 19.81 16.79
CA ARG A 73 -8.97 21.00 17.62
C ARG A 73 -7.49 21.36 17.75
N ALA A 74 -7.20 22.56 18.23
CA ALA A 74 -5.83 23.02 18.51
C ALA A 74 -5.03 22.04 19.41
N GLY A 75 -5.68 21.40 20.39
CA GLY A 75 -5.07 20.37 21.23
C GLY A 75 -4.87 18.99 20.57
N GLU A 76 -5.45 18.77 19.39
CA GLU A 76 -5.43 17.50 18.64
C GLU A 76 -4.51 17.56 17.42
N LEU A 77 -3.86 18.70 17.14
CA LEU A 77 -2.91 18.85 16.02
C LEU A 77 -1.72 17.87 16.11
N ALA A 78 -1.33 17.46 17.32
CA ALA A 78 -0.35 16.39 17.51
C ALA A 78 -0.85 15.03 16.98
N THR A 79 -2.16 14.76 17.06
CA THR A 79 -2.78 13.57 16.45
C THR A 79 -2.88 13.72 14.93
N PHE A 80 -3.23 14.89 14.40
CA PHE A 80 -3.18 15.16 12.96
C PHE A 80 -1.78 14.90 12.38
N ARG A 81 -0.72 15.45 12.97
CA ARG A 81 0.68 15.19 12.58
C ARG A 81 1.02 13.70 12.57
N ARG A 82 0.53 12.95 13.57
CA ARG A 82 0.74 11.50 13.69
C ARG A 82 -0.01 10.70 12.61
N HIS A 83 -1.20 11.16 12.20
CA HIS A 83 -1.91 10.59 11.05
C HIS A 83 -1.19 10.93 9.74
N VAL A 84 -0.75 12.17 9.54
CA VAL A 84 0.05 12.58 8.37
C VAL A 84 1.33 11.73 8.25
N ASP A 85 2.08 11.54 9.34
CA ASP A 85 3.27 10.68 9.36
C ASP A 85 2.95 9.22 8.99
N HIS A 86 1.92 8.61 9.60
CA HIS A 86 1.51 7.24 9.27
C HIS A 86 1.11 7.10 7.78
N HIS A 87 0.29 8.01 7.27
CA HIS A 87 -0.18 7.97 5.88
C HIS A 87 0.98 8.18 4.89
N LEU A 88 1.93 9.07 5.19
CA LEU A 88 3.10 9.29 4.33
C LEU A 88 4.06 8.09 4.34
N ASN A 89 4.34 7.49 5.50
CA ASN A 89 5.21 6.30 5.55
C ASN A 89 4.63 5.13 4.73
N VAL A 90 3.30 4.92 4.75
CA VAL A 90 2.65 3.91 3.88
C VAL A 90 2.64 4.36 2.40
N LEU A 91 2.45 5.65 2.10
CA LEU A 91 2.55 6.13 0.73
C LEU A 91 3.96 5.91 0.14
N TRP A 92 5.01 6.04 0.95
CA TRP A 92 6.40 5.86 0.54
C TRP A 92 6.85 4.39 0.43
N THR A 93 6.04 3.40 0.80
CA THR A 93 6.32 1.98 0.49
C THR A 93 5.74 1.53 -0.85
N LEU A 94 4.84 2.33 -1.44
CA LEU A 94 4.10 2.01 -2.65
C LEU A 94 4.75 2.64 -3.88
N GLU A 95 5.03 1.84 -4.90
CA GLU A 95 5.40 2.37 -6.21
C GLU A 95 4.15 2.92 -6.93
N PRO A 96 4.26 4.04 -7.66
CA PRO A 96 5.49 4.78 -7.99
C PRO A 96 5.82 5.92 -7.00
N PHE A 97 5.05 6.12 -5.93
CA PHE A 97 5.28 7.21 -4.97
C PHE A 97 6.64 7.09 -4.26
N ARG A 98 7.11 5.87 -4.00
CA ARG A 98 8.47 5.59 -3.50
C ARG A 98 9.55 6.08 -4.48
N SER A 99 9.61 5.53 -5.70
CA SER A 99 10.61 5.92 -6.72
C SER A 99 10.61 7.41 -7.02
N TYR A 100 9.44 8.06 -7.02
CA TYR A 100 9.29 9.47 -7.37
C TYR A 100 9.19 10.42 -6.16
N ARG A 101 9.49 9.96 -4.93
CA ARG A 101 9.40 10.76 -3.69
C ARG A 101 10.11 12.12 -3.80
N ASN A 102 11.25 12.17 -4.49
CA ASN A 102 12.01 13.41 -4.74
C ASN A 102 11.31 14.43 -5.67
N TYR A 103 10.32 14.02 -6.47
CA TYR A 103 9.54 14.96 -7.31
C TYR A 103 8.53 15.75 -6.48
N LEU A 104 8.23 15.29 -5.25
CA LEU A 104 7.19 15.80 -4.37
C LEU A 104 7.77 16.71 -3.27
N ASN A 105 7.23 17.92 -3.20
CA ASN A 105 7.11 18.63 -1.93
C ASN A 105 5.84 18.15 -1.22
N VAL A 106 5.88 18.09 0.11
CA VAL A 106 4.74 17.77 0.98
C VAL A 106 4.57 18.85 2.05
N TYR A 107 3.37 19.39 2.13
CA TYR A 107 2.98 20.39 3.12
C TYR A 107 1.76 19.91 3.88
N ALA A 108 1.80 19.97 5.21
CA ALA A 108 0.61 19.89 6.03
C ALA A 108 0.08 21.32 6.27
N VAL A 109 -1.21 21.55 6.10
CA VAL A 109 -1.89 22.77 6.55
C VAL A 109 -2.71 22.39 7.76
N GLU A 110 -2.24 22.82 8.92
CA GLU A 110 -2.92 22.64 10.19
C GLU A 110 -4.06 23.64 10.26
N VAL A 111 -5.32 23.16 10.24
CA VAL A 111 -6.51 24.01 10.31
C VAL A 111 -7.28 23.69 11.60
N PRO A 112 -7.04 24.44 12.70
CA PRO A 112 -7.67 24.15 13.98
C PRO A 112 -9.19 24.26 13.89
N SER A 113 -9.88 23.15 14.18
CA SER A 113 -11.34 23.06 14.17
C SER A 113 -11.92 23.48 15.53
N PRO A 114 -13.08 24.16 15.58
CA PRO A 114 -13.82 24.40 16.83
C PRO A 114 -14.24 23.09 17.51
N GLU A 115 -14.74 22.14 16.71
CA GLU A 115 -15.16 20.82 17.17
C GLU A 115 -14.15 19.72 16.83
N SER A 116 -14.28 18.60 17.55
CA SER A 116 -13.54 17.36 17.29
C SER A 116 -14.47 16.37 16.60
N GLY A 117 -13.97 15.69 15.58
CA GLY A 117 -14.77 14.85 14.68
C GLY A 117 -15.34 15.62 13.47
N VAL A 118 -16.11 14.92 12.64
CA VAL A 118 -16.68 15.41 11.37
C VAL A 118 -18.18 15.09 11.27
N ASP A 119 -18.86 15.59 10.23
CA ASP A 119 -20.30 15.42 10.04
C ASP A 119 -20.74 13.95 9.88
N CYS A 120 -21.83 13.59 10.56
CA CYS A 120 -22.51 12.28 10.48
C CYS A 120 -21.60 11.07 10.71
N ASP A 121 -20.68 11.20 11.68
CA ASP A 121 -19.74 10.18 12.13
C ASP A 121 -20.13 9.60 13.50
N PRO A 122 -20.36 8.26 13.65
CA PRO A 122 -20.27 7.21 12.62
C PRO A 122 -21.55 7.04 11.78
N GLY A 123 -22.65 7.73 12.13
CA GLY A 123 -23.98 7.54 11.53
C GLY A 123 -24.72 8.84 11.26
N LEU A 124 -25.79 8.76 10.46
CA LEU A 124 -26.67 9.89 10.10
C LEU A 124 -27.41 10.52 11.29
N ASP A 125 -27.48 9.81 12.42
CA ASP A 125 -28.03 10.26 13.70
C ASP A 125 -27.01 11.02 14.57
N ALA A 126 -25.72 10.97 14.20
CA ALA A 126 -24.68 11.74 14.87
C ALA A 126 -24.81 13.25 14.56
N PRO A 127 -24.48 14.13 15.51
CA PRO A 127 -24.57 15.57 15.29
C PRO A 127 -23.58 16.04 14.22
N ARG A 128 -24.00 17.06 13.46
CA ARG A 128 -23.08 17.84 12.62
C ARG A 128 -22.09 18.62 13.47
N ARG A 129 -20.92 18.91 12.90
CA ARG A 129 -19.76 19.54 13.51
C ARG A 129 -19.41 20.82 12.77
N ASP A 130 -19.20 21.91 13.50
CA ASP A 130 -18.62 23.12 12.91
C ASP A 130 -17.12 22.90 12.66
N THR A 131 -16.75 22.56 11.42
CA THR A 131 -15.37 22.31 10.99
C THR A 131 -14.96 23.18 9.78
N PRO A 132 -13.70 23.67 9.71
CA PRO A 132 -13.28 24.62 8.67
C PRO A 132 -13.33 24.12 7.22
N LEU A 133 -13.26 22.80 6.99
CA LEU A 133 -13.41 22.20 5.66
C LEU A 133 -14.77 21.53 5.44
N GLY A 134 -15.65 21.51 6.45
CA GLY A 134 -16.98 20.89 6.36
C GLY A 134 -16.94 19.42 5.92
N MET A 135 -15.97 18.65 6.42
CA MET A 135 -15.90 17.22 6.10
C MET A 135 -17.06 16.45 6.71
N GLY A 136 -17.55 15.43 6.01
CA GLY A 136 -18.67 14.61 6.48
C GLY A 136 -18.86 13.31 5.72
N PHE A 137 -19.29 12.27 6.43
CA PHE A 137 -19.65 10.98 5.84
C PHE A 137 -20.99 11.05 5.10
N TRP A 138 -21.40 9.95 4.46
CA TRP A 138 -22.66 9.87 3.72
C TRP A 138 -22.79 10.96 2.64
N GLY A 139 -21.70 11.35 1.99
CA GLY A 139 -21.72 12.41 0.98
C GLY A 139 -22.14 13.80 1.50
N GLY A 140 -21.94 14.06 2.80
CA GLY A 140 -22.42 15.28 3.45
C GLY A 140 -23.77 15.09 4.13
N CYS A 141 -23.93 13.99 4.88
CA CYS A 141 -25.16 13.61 5.57
C CYS A 141 -26.39 13.35 4.66
N ASP A 142 -26.19 12.80 3.46
CA ASP A 142 -27.28 12.36 2.58
C ASP A 142 -27.66 10.88 2.86
N PRO A 143 -28.88 10.58 3.33
CA PRO A 143 -29.33 9.20 3.56
C PRO A 143 -29.42 8.33 2.29
N ALA A 144 -29.37 8.92 1.09
CA ALA A 144 -29.30 8.17 -0.18
C ALA A 144 -27.86 7.78 -0.57
N SER A 145 -26.84 8.31 0.11
CA SER A 145 -25.43 8.05 -0.15
C SER A 145 -24.94 6.77 0.54
N VAL A 146 -23.72 6.33 0.21
CA VAL A 146 -23.03 5.25 0.93
C VAL A 146 -22.24 5.85 2.10
N GLN A 147 -22.32 5.22 3.29
CA GLN A 147 -21.66 5.69 4.52
C GLN A 147 -20.21 6.15 4.30
N ARG A 148 -19.39 5.29 3.67
CA ARG A 148 -17.96 5.50 3.44
C ARG A 148 -17.60 6.74 2.60
N LEU A 149 -18.55 7.35 1.90
CA LEU A 149 -18.29 8.51 1.04
C LEU A 149 -18.05 9.75 1.92
N LEU A 150 -16.77 10.05 2.15
CA LEU A 150 -16.33 11.17 2.96
C LEU A 150 -16.11 12.40 2.07
N THR A 151 -16.94 13.42 2.18
CA THR A 151 -16.84 14.66 1.37
C THR A 151 -16.12 15.78 2.10
N VAL A 152 -15.85 16.88 1.40
CA VAL A 152 -15.20 18.11 1.90
C VAL A 152 -15.67 19.31 1.06
N ASP A 153 -15.74 20.51 1.63
CA ASP A 153 -15.90 21.76 0.87
C ASP A 153 -14.63 22.01 0.02
N GLY A 154 -14.72 21.75 -1.28
CA GLY A 154 -13.63 21.97 -2.23
C GLY A 154 -13.18 23.44 -2.36
N ALA A 155 -14.06 24.41 -2.09
CA ALA A 155 -13.68 25.82 -2.03
C ALA A 155 -12.91 26.12 -0.74
N ALA A 156 -13.30 25.55 0.41
CA ALA A 156 -12.50 25.64 1.64
C ALA A 156 -11.13 24.99 1.48
N ALA A 157 -11.10 23.75 0.98
CA ALA A 157 -9.87 23.01 0.73
C ALA A 157 -8.91 23.80 -0.18
N THR A 158 -9.43 24.42 -1.25
CA THR A 158 -8.63 25.30 -2.13
C THR A 158 -8.09 26.52 -1.39
N ARG A 159 -8.94 27.27 -0.65
CA ARG A 159 -8.51 28.46 0.12
C ARG A 159 -7.39 28.16 1.12
N TYR A 160 -7.45 27.02 1.80
CA TYR A 160 -6.40 26.63 2.76
C TYR A 160 -5.14 26.08 2.06
N ALA A 161 -5.29 25.37 0.94
CA ALA A 161 -4.14 24.91 0.15
C ALA A 161 -3.38 26.06 -0.53
N ASP A 162 -4.07 27.16 -0.88
CA ASP A 162 -3.48 28.37 -1.46
C ASP A 162 -2.62 29.18 -0.46
N LEU A 163 -2.62 28.81 0.83
CA LEU A 163 -1.66 29.32 1.81
C LEU A 163 -0.22 28.82 1.54
N VAL A 164 -0.05 27.76 0.73
CA VAL A 164 1.26 27.23 0.34
C VAL A 164 1.78 28.00 -0.90
N PRO A 165 2.78 28.89 -0.75
CA PRO A 165 3.23 29.74 -1.85
C PRO A 165 3.89 28.93 -2.98
N GLY A 166 3.74 29.39 -4.21
CA GLY A 166 4.28 28.74 -5.42
C GLY A 166 3.52 27.49 -5.89
N THR A 167 2.49 27.04 -5.14
CA THR A 167 1.60 25.97 -5.61
C THR A 167 0.51 26.51 -6.55
N THR A 168 0.07 25.68 -7.50
CA THR A 168 -0.98 25.98 -8.49
C THR A 168 -1.92 24.77 -8.61
N THR A 169 -3.08 24.93 -9.24
CA THR A 169 -3.97 23.79 -9.56
C THR A 169 -3.26 22.70 -10.37
N ASP A 170 -2.35 23.11 -11.24
CA ASP A 170 -1.72 22.22 -12.21
C ASP A 170 -0.63 21.39 -11.52
N ASN A 171 0.18 21.99 -10.65
CA ASN A 171 1.29 21.31 -9.94
C ASN A 171 0.94 20.81 -8.53
N ARG A 172 -0.32 20.92 -8.08
CA ARG A 172 -0.77 20.48 -6.75
C ARG A 172 -1.67 19.24 -6.80
N GLN A 173 -1.70 18.50 -5.71
CA GLN A 173 -2.76 17.55 -5.33
C GLN A 173 -3.16 17.87 -3.88
N ILE A 174 -4.46 17.90 -3.61
CA ILE A 174 -5.00 18.12 -2.26
C ILE A 174 -5.46 16.78 -1.67
N LEU A 175 -5.13 16.54 -0.41
CA LEU A 175 -5.60 15.44 0.42
C LEU A 175 -6.19 16.00 1.73
N ALA A 176 -7.49 15.84 1.97
CA ALA A 176 -8.11 16.23 3.23
C ALA A 176 -8.23 15.03 4.18
N VAL A 177 -7.79 15.18 5.42
CA VAL A 177 -7.79 14.13 6.46
C VAL A 177 -8.80 14.52 7.53
N ALA A 178 -9.83 13.70 7.72
CA ALA A 178 -10.80 13.84 8.80
C ALA A 178 -10.29 13.25 10.12
N ASN A 179 -10.56 13.89 11.25
CA ASN A 179 -10.36 13.31 12.58
C ASN A 179 -11.44 12.27 12.91
N SER A 180 -11.35 11.08 12.30
CA SER A 180 -12.33 10.01 12.46
C SER A 180 -11.68 8.62 12.49
N PRO A 181 -12.15 7.69 13.35
CA PRO A 181 -11.81 6.27 13.30
C PRO A 181 -12.69 5.48 12.30
N THR A 182 -13.79 6.06 11.82
CA THR A 182 -14.73 5.42 10.88
C THR A 182 -14.09 5.30 9.51
N TYR A 183 -14.28 4.15 8.84
CA TYR A 183 -13.74 3.93 7.50
C TYR A 183 -14.42 4.88 6.49
N GLY A 184 -13.64 5.70 5.79
CA GLY A 184 -14.14 6.43 4.63
C GLY A 184 -13.10 7.25 3.90
N GLY A 185 -13.45 7.59 2.66
CA GLY A 185 -12.64 8.34 1.71
C GLY A 185 -13.44 8.65 0.45
N ALA A 186 -12.87 9.51 -0.40
CA ALA A 186 -13.39 9.81 -1.71
C ALA A 186 -12.29 10.42 -2.60
N GLY A 187 -12.28 10.02 -3.88
CA GLY A 187 -11.38 10.52 -4.90
C GLY A 187 -12.14 11.26 -6.01
N GLY A 188 -11.62 12.43 -6.39
CA GLY A 188 -12.19 13.29 -7.42
C GLY A 188 -11.16 14.30 -7.91
N SER A 189 -11.47 15.60 -7.94
CA SER A 189 -10.43 16.64 -8.15
C SER A 189 -9.47 16.78 -6.95
N LEU A 190 -9.90 16.31 -5.79
CA LEU A 190 -9.15 16.18 -4.55
C LEU A 190 -9.34 14.77 -3.98
N ALA A 191 -8.57 14.41 -2.96
CA ALA A 191 -8.76 13.17 -2.20
C ALA A 191 -9.20 13.50 -0.76
N THR A 192 -10.01 12.64 -0.16
CA THR A 192 -10.37 12.69 1.28
C THR A 192 -10.11 11.34 1.94
N VAL A 193 -9.74 11.34 3.23
CA VAL A 193 -9.57 10.12 4.04
C VAL A 193 -9.95 10.34 5.49
N SER A 194 -10.50 9.31 6.14
CA SER A 194 -10.46 9.17 7.60
C SER A 194 -9.01 9.04 8.07
N GLY A 195 -8.58 9.74 9.13
CA GLY A 195 -7.19 9.64 9.63
C GLY A 195 -6.93 8.49 10.62
N GLY A 196 -7.93 8.14 11.44
CA GLY A 196 -7.78 7.23 12.59
C GLY A 196 -8.24 5.78 12.38
N ASN A 197 -8.77 5.44 11.20
CA ASN A 197 -9.19 4.07 10.89
C ASN A 197 -8.00 3.13 10.70
N ALA A 198 -8.13 1.83 10.97
CA ALA A 198 -7.05 0.85 10.76
C ALA A 198 -6.52 0.83 9.30
N LEU A 199 -7.41 1.00 8.33
CA LEU A 199 -7.09 1.03 6.90
C LEU A 199 -6.72 2.43 6.39
N SER A 200 -6.76 3.49 7.22
CA SER A 200 -6.71 4.90 6.78
C SER A 200 -5.55 5.23 5.83
N ALA A 201 -4.35 4.79 6.19
CA ALA A 201 -3.14 5.01 5.43
C ALA A 201 -3.11 4.30 4.07
N LEU A 202 -3.94 3.26 3.88
CA LEU A 202 -4.15 2.56 2.60
C LEU A 202 -5.28 3.19 1.77
N ILE A 203 -6.21 3.91 2.40
CA ILE A 203 -7.22 4.72 1.69
C ILE A 203 -6.50 5.86 0.92
N THR A 204 -5.52 6.53 1.52
CA THR A 204 -4.77 7.62 0.85
C THR A 204 -4.25 7.28 -0.56
N PRO A 205 -3.46 6.22 -0.77
CA PRO A 205 -3.00 5.86 -2.11
C PRO A 205 -4.15 5.45 -3.04
N HIS A 206 -5.20 4.77 -2.56
CA HIS A 206 -6.38 4.44 -3.38
C HIS A 206 -7.10 5.70 -3.91
N GLU A 207 -7.38 6.68 -3.04
CA GLU A 207 -8.07 7.92 -3.44
C GLU A 207 -7.17 8.84 -4.29
N LEU A 208 -5.85 8.80 -4.09
CA LEU A 208 -4.87 9.40 -5.00
C LEU A 208 -4.83 8.67 -6.37
N GLY A 209 -5.10 7.37 -6.40
CA GLY A 209 -5.36 6.60 -7.63
C GLY A 209 -6.45 7.24 -8.48
N HIS A 210 -7.58 7.57 -7.86
CA HIS A 210 -8.62 8.35 -8.53
C HIS A 210 -8.17 9.79 -8.85
N SER A 211 -7.72 10.56 -7.84
CA SER A 211 -7.60 12.01 -8.00
C SER A 211 -6.40 12.48 -8.82
N LEU A 212 -5.28 11.76 -8.72
CA LEU A 212 -4.06 12.02 -9.48
C LEU A 212 -3.98 11.10 -10.71
N GLY A 213 -4.24 9.80 -10.52
CA GLY A 213 -4.18 8.81 -11.60
C GLY A 213 -5.28 8.98 -12.65
N GLY A 214 -6.49 9.35 -12.21
CA GLY A 214 -7.70 9.19 -13.02
C GLY A 214 -8.02 7.71 -13.25
N LEU A 215 -7.83 6.89 -12.21
CA LEU A 215 -8.16 5.46 -12.21
C LEU A 215 -9.64 5.23 -11.87
N ASP A 216 -10.22 4.15 -12.36
CA ASP A 216 -11.55 3.67 -11.97
C ASP A 216 -11.43 2.57 -10.91
N ASP A 217 -12.50 2.35 -10.17
CA ASP A 217 -12.61 1.24 -9.21
C ASP A 217 -12.69 -0.13 -9.88
N GLU A 218 -11.88 -1.08 -9.39
CA GLU A 218 -11.78 -2.45 -9.89
C GLU A 218 -12.56 -3.47 -9.03
N TYR A 219 -13.26 -2.99 -7.98
CA TYR A 219 -14.20 -3.82 -7.24
C TYR A 219 -15.56 -3.92 -7.93
N ASP A 220 -16.27 -5.02 -7.66
CA ASP A 220 -17.40 -5.52 -8.42
C ASP A 220 -18.76 -5.31 -7.72
N TYR A 221 -18.81 -4.31 -6.85
CA TYR A 221 -19.97 -3.88 -6.05
C TYR A 221 -20.03 -2.36 -5.95
N TYR A 222 -21.20 -1.75 -5.68
CA TYR A 222 -21.28 -0.32 -5.36
C TYR A 222 -21.44 -0.12 -3.84
N GLN A 223 -22.46 -0.77 -3.29
CA GLN A 223 -22.66 -0.98 -1.86
C GLN A 223 -21.95 -2.27 -1.43
N ARG A 224 -21.24 -2.25 -0.29
CA ARG A 224 -20.61 -3.46 0.25
C ARG A 224 -21.68 -4.51 0.60
N GLY A 225 -21.33 -5.80 0.53
CA GLY A 225 -22.27 -6.90 0.72
C GLY A 225 -23.29 -7.10 -0.41
N VAL A 226 -23.35 -6.22 -1.42
CA VAL A 226 -24.27 -6.32 -2.56
C VAL A 226 -23.48 -6.46 -3.86
N ARG A 227 -23.44 -7.68 -4.42
CA ARG A 227 -22.77 -7.93 -5.71
C ARG A 227 -23.36 -7.06 -6.82
N GLY A 228 -22.49 -6.44 -7.60
CA GLY A 228 -22.85 -5.65 -8.76
C GLY A 228 -23.61 -6.45 -9.81
N GLY A 229 -24.57 -5.79 -10.47
CA GLY A 229 -25.23 -6.34 -11.65
C GLY A 229 -24.25 -6.60 -12.80
N PRO A 230 -24.67 -7.32 -13.85
CA PRO A 230 -23.84 -7.56 -15.02
C PRO A 230 -23.67 -6.25 -15.82
N TYR A 231 -22.48 -5.99 -16.33
CA TYR A 231 -22.20 -4.82 -17.16
C TYR A 231 -23.01 -4.87 -18.48
N ARG A 232 -23.40 -3.69 -18.98
CA ARG A 232 -24.28 -3.51 -20.15
C ARG A 232 -23.83 -2.40 -21.12
N GLY A 233 -22.70 -1.74 -20.84
CA GLY A 233 -22.14 -0.72 -21.71
C GLY A 233 -21.33 -1.30 -22.87
N GLY A 234 -20.83 -0.41 -23.73
CA GLY A 234 -19.78 -0.76 -24.69
C GLY A 234 -18.39 -0.82 -24.03
N GLU A 235 -17.35 -0.93 -24.85
CA GLU A 235 -15.95 -0.93 -24.40
C GLU A 235 -15.65 0.29 -23.48
N PRO A 236 -15.28 0.09 -22.20
CA PRO A 236 -15.07 1.20 -21.26
C PRO A 236 -13.98 2.18 -21.72
N GLU A 237 -14.11 3.46 -21.37
CA GLU A 237 -13.02 4.43 -21.53
C GLU A 237 -11.90 4.21 -20.49
N SER A 238 -12.25 3.62 -19.35
CA SER A 238 -11.34 3.18 -18.28
C SER A 238 -10.12 2.46 -18.84
N ILE A 239 -8.93 2.82 -18.38
CA ILE A 239 -7.70 2.15 -18.81
C ILE A 239 -7.56 0.74 -18.22
N HIS A 240 -8.20 0.43 -17.08
CA HIS A 240 -8.14 -0.87 -16.40
C HIS A 240 -9.42 -1.70 -16.55
N HIS A 241 -10.36 -1.32 -17.41
CA HIS A 241 -11.53 -2.15 -17.69
C HIS A 241 -11.69 -2.39 -19.19
N THR A 242 -11.98 -3.63 -19.58
CA THR A 242 -12.08 -4.06 -20.98
C THR A 242 -13.25 -5.03 -21.18
N LEU A 243 -13.77 -5.12 -22.41
CA LEU A 243 -14.58 -6.24 -22.89
C LEU A 243 -13.76 -7.19 -23.78
N LEU A 244 -12.65 -6.71 -24.35
CA LEU A 244 -11.77 -7.44 -25.26
C LEU A 244 -11.14 -8.66 -24.57
N THR A 245 -11.00 -9.76 -25.29
CA THR A 245 -10.16 -10.91 -24.87
C THR A 245 -8.68 -10.52 -24.84
N GLU A 246 -7.85 -11.27 -24.12
CA GLU A 246 -6.38 -11.04 -24.12
C GLU A 246 -5.78 -11.09 -25.53
N ARG A 247 -6.27 -12.01 -26.37
CA ARG A 247 -5.93 -12.10 -27.78
C ARG A 247 -6.30 -10.80 -28.54
N GLU A 248 -7.53 -10.31 -28.38
CA GLU A 248 -7.96 -9.07 -29.03
C GLU A 248 -7.19 -7.84 -28.52
N MET A 249 -6.84 -7.78 -27.23
CA MET A 249 -5.98 -6.72 -26.69
C MET A 249 -4.60 -6.74 -27.36
N ALA A 250 -3.99 -7.92 -27.51
CA ALA A 250 -2.70 -8.08 -28.19
C ALA A 250 -2.78 -7.78 -29.70
N GLU A 251 -3.76 -8.35 -30.42
CA GLU A 251 -3.96 -8.15 -31.86
C GLU A 251 -4.29 -6.70 -32.22
N GLN A 252 -5.07 -6.00 -31.39
CA GLN A 252 -5.46 -4.60 -31.61
C GLN A 252 -4.50 -3.60 -30.97
N GLN A 253 -3.52 -4.05 -30.17
CA GLN A 253 -2.63 -3.22 -29.34
C GLN A 253 -3.38 -2.22 -28.44
N ARG A 254 -4.45 -2.68 -27.78
CA ARG A 254 -5.31 -1.85 -26.91
C ARG A 254 -5.18 -2.23 -25.44
N LYS A 255 -5.55 -1.29 -24.55
CA LYS A 255 -5.53 -1.47 -23.08
C LYS A 255 -4.12 -1.88 -22.61
N TRP A 256 -4.03 -2.79 -21.64
CA TRP A 256 -2.78 -3.22 -21.01
C TRP A 256 -2.06 -4.36 -21.75
N TRP A 257 -2.21 -4.48 -23.07
CA TRP A 257 -1.60 -5.56 -23.85
C TRP A 257 -0.09 -5.74 -23.65
N ARG A 258 0.66 -4.65 -23.35
CA ARG A 258 2.10 -4.65 -23.06
C ARG A 258 2.47 -5.28 -21.71
N TRP A 259 1.49 -5.50 -20.85
CA TRP A 259 1.65 -6.07 -19.52
C TRP A 259 1.12 -7.50 -19.41
N LEU A 260 0.42 -8.04 -20.42
CA LEU A 260 -0.11 -9.41 -20.37
C LEU A 260 1.00 -10.44 -20.11
N GLY A 261 0.80 -11.27 -19.09
CA GLY A 261 1.75 -12.27 -18.60
C GLY A 261 2.76 -11.77 -17.57
N GLU A 262 2.80 -10.47 -17.26
CA GLU A 262 3.70 -9.91 -16.23
C GLU A 262 3.32 -10.41 -14.82
N PRO A 263 4.26 -10.87 -13.98
CA PRO A 263 3.99 -11.12 -12.56
C PRO A 263 3.50 -9.85 -11.86
N SER A 264 2.34 -9.89 -11.20
CA SER A 264 1.80 -8.71 -10.52
C SER A 264 2.41 -8.55 -9.13
N GLU A 265 2.82 -7.32 -8.76
CA GLU A 265 3.31 -7.01 -7.41
C GLU A 265 2.24 -7.22 -6.34
N SER A 266 0.98 -7.10 -6.76
CA SER A 266 -0.21 -7.36 -5.95
C SER A 266 -0.52 -8.86 -5.80
N GLY A 267 0.16 -9.74 -6.53
CA GLY A 267 -0.10 -11.19 -6.57
C GLY A 267 -0.68 -11.68 -7.91
N GLY A 268 -0.35 -12.91 -8.29
CA GLY A 268 -0.70 -13.49 -9.59
C GLY A 268 0.07 -12.89 -10.77
N VAL A 269 -0.61 -12.77 -11.92
CA VAL A 269 -0.08 -12.17 -13.16
C VAL A 269 -1.08 -11.16 -13.72
N ILE A 270 -0.62 -10.26 -14.58
CA ILE A 270 -1.49 -9.40 -15.39
C ILE A 270 -2.09 -10.23 -16.53
N GLY A 271 -3.41 -10.20 -16.63
CA GLY A 271 -4.21 -10.97 -17.57
C GLY A 271 -5.59 -10.32 -17.73
N ARG A 272 -6.67 -11.10 -17.65
CA ARG A 272 -8.04 -10.61 -17.76
C ARG A 272 -8.99 -11.26 -16.76
N TYR A 273 -9.25 -10.58 -15.66
CA TYR A 273 -10.04 -11.09 -14.52
C TYR A 273 -11.45 -10.50 -14.49
N GLU A 274 -12.49 -11.34 -14.39
CA GLU A 274 -13.88 -10.85 -14.46
C GLU A 274 -14.29 -10.09 -13.18
N GLY A 275 -15.13 -9.07 -13.36
CA GLY A 275 -15.64 -8.20 -12.31
C GLY A 275 -14.79 -6.94 -12.13
N GLY A 276 -15.47 -5.81 -11.98
CA GLY A 276 -14.88 -4.47 -11.85
C GLY A 276 -15.89 -3.39 -12.21
N ARG A 277 -15.56 -2.11 -12.00
CA ARG A 277 -16.46 -0.96 -12.27
C ARG A 277 -17.88 -1.19 -11.69
N TYR A 278 -17.92 -1.63 -10.43
CA TYR A 278 -19.15 -1.94 -9.68
C TYR A 278 -20.05 -3.02 -10.29
N SER A 279 -19.53 -3.81 -11.24
CA SER A 279 -20.28 -4.81 -12.01
C SER A 279 -19.73 -6.21 -11.77
N GLY A 280 -20.59 -7.17 -11.43
CA GLY A 280 -20.20 -8.52 -11.04
C GLY A 280 -19.72 -9.41 -12.18
N THR A 281 -20.17 -9.15 -13.41
CA THR A 281 -19.85 -9.91 -14.64
C THR A 281 -19.90 -9.03 -15.88
N GLY A 282 -19.35 -9.51 -17.00
CA GLY A 282 -19.43 -8.85 -18.31
C GLY A 282 -18.49 -7.65 -18.49
N VAL A 283 -17.53 -7.46 -17.59
CA VAL A 283 -16.42 -6.53 -17.71
C VAL A 283 -15.21 -7.13 -16.97
N TRP A 284 -14.00 -6.85 -17.44
CA TRP A 284 -12.78 -7.44 -16.89
C TRP A 284 -11.72 -6.40 -16.55
N ARG A 285 -10.92 -6.69 -15.52
CA ARG A 285 -9.81 -5.88 -14.97
C ARG A 285 -8.43 -6.57 -15.19
N PRO A 286 -7.28 -5.90 -14.99
CA PRO A 286 -5.97 -6.44 -15.37
C PRO A 286 -5.42 -7.51 -14.45
N SER A 287 -5.75 -7.51 -13.15
CA SER A 287 -5.13 -8.40 -12.15
C SER A 287 -6.16 -9.07 -11.22
N GLU A 288 -5.75 -10.15 -10.53
CA GLU A 288 -6.60 -10.76 -9.50
C GLU A 288 -6.79 -9.77 -8.34
N HIS A 289 -5.69 -9.17 -7.88
CA HIS A 289 -5.58 -8.17 -6.81
C HIS A 289 -5.00 -6.84 -7.34
N SER A 290 -5.47 -5.72 -6.79
CA SER A 290 -4.92 -4.37 -6.99
C SER A 290 -5.42 -3.49 -5.85
N LEU A 291 -4.70 -2.43 -5.49
CA LEU A 291 -5.16 -1.41 -4.56
C LEU A 291 -6.45 -0.71 -5.04
N MET A 292 -6.69 -0.67 -6.36
CA MET A 292 -7.96 -0.19 -6.94
C MET A 292 -9.13 -1.18 -6.75
N LYS A 293 -8.85 -2.40 -6.27
CA LYS A 293 -9.85 -3.43 -5.93
C LYS A 293 -9.98 -3.64 -4.42
N THR A 294 -8.87 -3.77 -3.70
CA THR A 294 -8.85 -4.11 -2.28
C THR A 294 -7.65 -3.52 -1.57
N LEU A 295 -7.93 -2.82 -0.47
CA LEU A 295 -6.91 -2.21 0.37
C LEU A 295 -6.02 -3.28 1.03
N GLY A 296 -4.72 -2.99 1.05
CA GLY A 296 -3.68 -3.84 1.61
C GLY A 296 -2.72 -4.38 0.55
N TYR A 297 -3.19 -4.62 -0.67
CA TYR A 297 -2.32 -4.94 -1.81
C TYR A 297 -1.70 -3.68 -2.44
N TYR A 298 -0.66 -3.88 -3.24
CA TYR A 298 -0.03 -2.85 -4.06
C TYR A 298 -0.93 -2.40 -5.22
N PHE A 299 -0.52 -1.38 -5.97
CA PHE A 299 -1.04 -1.15 -7.30
C PHE A 299 -0.60 -2.27 -8.26
N ASP A 300 -1.46 -2.67 -9.19
CA ASP A 300 -1.05 -3.45 -10.35
C ASP A 300 -0.18 -2.60 -11.31
N GLN A 301 0.48 -3.25 -12.28
CA GLN A 301 1.38 -2.56 -13.21
C GLN A 301 0.70 -1.54 -14.11
N VAL A 302 -0.59 -1.71 -14.44
CA VAL A 302 -1.34 -0.77 -15.29
C VAL A 302 -1.66 0.49 -14.49
N SER A 303 -2.10 0.32 -13.24
CA SER A 303 -2.23 1.40 -12.24
C SER A 303 -0.90 2.14 -12.05
N ARG A 304 0.20 1.42 -11.91
CA ARG A 304 1.52 2.00 -11.68
C ARG A 304 2.04 2.78 -12.89
N GLU A 305 1.89 2.28 -14.11
CA GLU A 305 2.27 3.00 -15.33
C GLU A 305 1.54 4.34 -15.42
N ARG A 306 0.23 4.33 -15.16
CA ARG A 306 -0.58 5.54 -15.16
C ARG A 306 -0.18 6.52 -14.05
N LEU A 307 0.05 6.05 -12.83
CA LEU A 307 0.48 6.91 -11.74
C LEU A 307 1.87 7.51 -11.99
N THR A 308 2.78 6.75 -12.60
CA THR A 308 4.11 7.23 -13.02
C THR A 308 3.96 8.38 -14.02
N GLN A 309 3.15 8.20 -15.07
CA GLN A 309 2.81 9.26 -16.02
C GLN A 309 2.28 10.51 -15.31
N ARG A 310 1.36 10.34 -14.35
CA ARG A 310 0.65 11.45 -13.69
C ARG A 310 1.53 12.20 -12.70
N ILE A 311 2.36 11.52 -11.91
CA ILE A 311 3.34 12.13 -11.03
C ILE A 311 4.39 12.90 -11.84
N ALA A 312 4.96 12.28 -12.89
CA ALA A 312 5.95 12.94 -13.73
C ALA A 312 5.38 14.18 -14.44
N ALA A 313 4.12 14.12 -14.91
CA ALA A 313 3.43 15.25 -15.54
C ALA A 313 3.09 16.43 -14.61
N LYS A 314 3.18 16.26 -13.28
CA LYS A 314 3.00 17.36 -12.30
C LYS A 314 4.24 18.25 -12.17
N THR A 315 5.33 17.92 -12.85
CA THR A 315 6.60 18.65 -12.82
C THR A 315 7.30 18.58 -14.20
N ARG A 316 8.58 18.99 -14.28
CA ARG A 316 9.42 18.88 -15.48
C ARG A 316 10.72 18.17 -15.13
N ILE A 317 11.03 17.08 -15.83
CA ILE A 317 12.28 16.34 -15.63
C ILE A 317 13.52 17.14 -16.02
N LEU A 318 13.38 18.08 -16.96
CA LEU A 318 14.34 19.16 -17.22
C LEU A 318 13.90 20.40 -16.44
N GLN A 319 14.58 20.63 -15.32
CA GLN A 319 14.27 21.69 -14.37
C GLN A 319 14.77 23.05 -14.86
N ASP A 320 16.00 23.08 -15.39
CA ASP A 320 16.68 24.29 -15.84
C ASP A 320 17.80 23.96 -16.85
N GLY A 321 18.46 24.98 -17.38
CA GLY A 321 19.62 24.85 -18.26
C GLY A 321 20.14 26.20 -18.71
N THR A 322 21.27 26.21 -19.43
CA THR A 322 21.79 27.44 -20.06
C THR A 322 20.69 28.15 -20.87
N PRO A 323 20.50 29.47 -20.76
CA PRO A 323 19.51 30.20 -21.55
C PRO A 323 19.63 29.92 -23.05
N ASN A 324 18.48 29.78 -23.72
CA ASN A 324 18.39 29.40 -25.13
C ASN A 324 17.45 30.29 -25.95
N ASP A 325 17.11 31.48 -25.43
CA ASP A 325 16.36 32.53 -26.11
C ASP A 325 17.20 33.27 -27.17
N ARG A 326 18.54 33.14 -27.10
CA ARG A 326 19.50 33.77 -28.01
C ARG A 326 20.64 32.81 -28.36
N PRO A 327 21.35 33.02 -29.47
CA PRO A 327 22.56 32.27 -29.78
C PRO A 327 23.65 32.47 -28.72
N VAL A 328 24.46 31.44 -28.52
CA VAL A 328 25.55 31.41 -27.52
C VAL A 328 26.90 31.12 -28.20
N GLY A 329 27.99 31.60 -27.63
CA GLY A 329 29.35 31.32 -28.13
C GLY A 329 29.72 29.84 -28.02
N ALA A 330 30.64 29.38 -28.86
CA ALA A 330 31.23 28.04 -28.78
C ALA A 330 32.34 27.91 -27.72
N ASP A 331 32.66 29.01 -27.04
CA ASP A 331 33.71 29.16 -26.03
C ASP A 331 33.22 28.91 -24.59
N ARG A 332 32.14 28.15 -24.41
CA ARG A 332 31.49 27.90 -23.10
C ARG A 332 31.08 26.46 -22.84
N VAL A 333 30.72 26.22 -21.59
CA VAL A 333 29.93 25.07 -21.14
C VAL A 333 28.43 25.35 -21.31
N LEU A 334 27.73 24.44 -21.98
CA LEU A 334 26.27 24.30 -21.88
C LEU A 334 25.93 23.34 -20.74
N TRP A 335 24.79 23.53 -20.10
CA TRP A 335 24.35 22.68 -19.00
C TRP A 335 22.83 22.52 -18.96
N VAL A 336 22.39 21.41 -18.35
CA VAL A 336 21.02 21.10 -17.96
C VAL A 336 20.99 20.72 -16.48
N ARG A 337 19.88 21.01 -15.81
CA ARG A 337 19.59 20.49 -14.47
C ARG A 337 18.35 19.62 -14.54
N THR A 338 18.42 18.43 -13.96
CA THR A 338 17.39 17.39 -14.04
C THR A 338 16.58 17.29 -12.75
N LEU A 339 15.59 16.41 -12.72
CA LEU A 339 15.10 15.80 -11.48
C LEU A 339 15.87 14.51 -11.18
N HIS A 340 15.65 13.99 -9.97
CA HIS A 340 16.45 12.89 -9.39
C HIS A 340 15.49 11.88 -8.72
N PRO A 341 14.92 10.90 -9.45
CA PRO A 341 14.18 9.79 -8.85
C PRO A 341 15.04 9.06 -7.82
N LEU A 342 14.42 8.44 -6.80
CA LEU A 342 15.18 7.67 -5.80
C LEU A 342 15.67 6.31 -6.31
N SER A 343 15.03 5.73 -7.32
CA SER A 343 15.33 4.35 -7.77
C SER A 343 16.25 4.25 -8.99
N HIS A 344 16.49 5.37 -9.69
CA HIS A 344 17.27 5.40 -10.93
C HIS A 344 17.65 6.83 -11.32
N GLU A 345 18.72 6.97 -12.10
CA GLU A 345 19.15 8.24 -12.70
C GLU A 345 18.37 8.55 -13.99
N LEU A 346 18.26 9.84 -14.33
CA LEU A 346 17.73 10.27 -15.62
C LEU A 346 18.82 10.30 -16.69
N ASP A 347 18.50 9.77 -17.87
CA ASP A 347 19.37 9.74 -19.04
C ASP A 347 19.52 11.13 -19.65
N VAL A 348 20.77 11.55 -19.92
CA VAL A 348 21.06 12.81 -20.61
C VAL A 348 21.94 12.53 -21.82
N THR A 349 21.41 12.75 -23.02
CA THR A 349 22.15 12.59 -24.27
C THR A 349 22.32 13.93 -24.97
N TRP A 350 23.52 14.18 -25.50
CA TRP A 350 23.84 15.41 -26.24
C TRP A 350 24.05 15.12 -27.72
N ALA A 351 23.71 16.08 -28.58
CA ALA A 351 24.01 16.01 -30.01
C ALA A 351 24.33 17.40 -30.59
N VAL A 352 25.21 17.43 -31.60
CA VAL A 352 25.55 18.61 -32.41
C VAL A 352 25.13 18.34 -33.84
N ASP A 353 24.28 19.21 -34.40
CA ASP A 353 23.69 19.09 -35.75
C ASP A 353 23.05 17.71 -36.02
N GLY A 354 22.49 17.10 -34.97
CA GLY A 354 21.90 15.77 -35.01
C GLY A 354 22.87 14.59 -34.79
N THR A 355 24.18 14.85 -34.72
CA THR A 355 25.20 13.84 -34.44
C THR A 355 25.40 13.69 -32.92
N PRO A 356 25.20 12.51 -32.31
CA PRO A 356 25.40 12.32 -30.87
C PRO A 356 26.83 12.59 -30.41
N VAL A 357 26.99 13.18 -29.23
CA VAL A 357 28.27 13.40 -28.57
C VAL A 357 28.39 12.44 -27.37
N PRO A 358 29.45 11.63 -27.27
CA PRO A 358 29.64 10.73 -26.14
C PRO A 358 30.04 11.52 -24.88
N THR A 359 29.06 11.78 -24.02
CA THR A 359 29.21 12.57 -22.79
C THR A 359 29.03 11.75 -21.51
N ALA A 360 28.79 10.43 -21.63
CA ALA A 360 28.54 9.51 -20.51
C ALA A 360 27.48 10.04 -19.50
N HIS A 361 26.35 10.52 -20.00
CA HIS A 361 25.24 11.08 -19.22
C HIS A 361 25.58 12.39 -18.47
N SER A 362 26.71 13.04 -18.76
CA SER A 362 27.08 14.35 -18.18
C SER A 362 26.01 15.42 -18.35
N ARG A 363 25.78 16.19 -17.29
CA ARG A 363 24.79 17.27 -17.22
C ARG A 363 25.36 18.60 -17.77
N GLY A 364 26.66 18.63 -18.08
CA GLY A 364 27.32 19.71 -18.81
C GLY A 364 28.06 19.23 -20.06
N LEU A 365 28.07 20.06 -21.10
CA LEU A 365 28.81 19.87 -22.36
C LEU A 365 29.73 21.06 -22.59
N ASP A 366 31.04 20.83 -22.56
CA ASP A 366 32.04 21.85 -22.89
C ASP A 366 32.21 21.95 -24.41
N LEU A 367 31.71 23.04 -25.02
CA LEU A 367 31.74 23.22 -26.47
C LEU A 367 33.17 23.39 -27.02
N ARG A 368 34.11 23.81 -26.18
CA ARG A 368 35.53 23.99 -26.56
C ARG A 368 36.24 22.67 -26.82
N ALA A 369 35.69 21.55 -26.35
CA ALA A 369 36.21 20.21 -26.58
C ALA A 369 35.67 19.55 -27.86
N LEU A 370 34.86 20.27 -28.66
CA LEU A 370 34.14 19.73 -29.83
C LEU A 370 34.69 20.23 -31.17
N ASP A 371 35.68 21.13 -31.16
CA ASP A 371 36.34 21.71 -32.35
C ASP A 371 35.36 22.12 -33.48
N LEU A 372 34.28 22.82 -33.09
CA LEU A 372 33.21 23.24 -34.00
C LEU A 372 33.75 24.11 -35.15
N SER A 373 33.27 23.84 -36.37
CA SER A 373 33.68 24.60 -37.55
C SER A 373 33.10 26.03 -37.53
N PRO A 374 33.70 27.00 -38.26
CA PRO A 374 33.18 28.37 -38.25
C PRO A 374 31.76 28.47 -38.80
N GLY A 375 30.81 28.92 -37.97
CA GLY A 375 29.41 29.07 -38.36
C GLY A 375 28.42 28.94 -37.21
N ARG A 376 27.22 28.45 -37.55
CA ARG A 376 26.14 28.17 -36.59
C ARG A 376 25.84 26.68 -36.52
N HIS A 377 25.77 26.19 -35.29
CA HIS A 377 25.47 24.80 -34.96
C HIS A 377 24.21 24.72 -34.11
N THR A 378 23.48 23.62 -34.25
CA THR A 378 22.35 23.26 -33.40
C THR A 378 22.82 22.25 -32.36
N VAL A 379 22.87 22.66 -31.09
CA VAL A 379 23.17 21.73 -30.00
C VAL A 379 21.88 21.35 -29.28
N THR A 380 21.70 20.07 -28.99
CA THR A 380 20.53 19.56 -28.26
C THR A 380 20.95 18.68 -27.09
N ALA A 381 20.29 18.86 -25.95
CA ALA A 381 20.30 17.92 -24.84
C ALA A 381 18.91 17.28 -24.74
N THR A 382 18.85 15.95 -24.72
CA THR A 382 17.63 15.17 -24.53
C THR A 382 17.71 14.49 -23.18
N VAL A 383 16.78 14.82 -22.29
CA VAL A 383 16.59 14.18 -20.97
C VAL A 383 15.48 13.15 -21.11
N VAL A 384 15.74 11.90 -20.70
CA VAL A 384 14.76 10.81 -20.68
C VAL A 384 14.72 10.19 -19.29
N ASP A 385 13.51 9.89 -18.81
CA ASP A 385 13.28 9.03 -17.67
C ASP A 385 13.29 7.56 -18.13
N PRO A 386 14.27 6.73 -17.70
CA PRO A 386 14.42 5.35 -18.15
C PRO A 386 13.52 4.35 -17.42
N THR A 387 12.71 4.74 -16.42
CA THR A 387 11.87 3.86 -15.58
C THR A 387 11.25 2.65 -16.29
N GLU A 388 11.34 1.46 -15.70
CA GLU A 388 10.68 0.26 -16.25
C GLU A 388 9.15 0.26 -16.05
N PHE A 389 8.63 1.18 -15.22
CA PHE A 389 7.19 1.30 -14.93
C PHE A 389 6.35 1.77 -16.12
N VAL A 390 6.96 2.18 -17.24
CA VAL A 390 6.27 2.72 -18.40
C VAL A 390 6.64 1.95 -19.66
N ARG A 391 5.75 1.08 -20.16
CA ARG A 391 5.94 0.31 -21.39
C ARG A 391 5.37 1.01 -22.62
N ASP A 392 4.48 1.99 -22.48
CA ASP A 392 3.91 2.72 -23.62
C ASP A 392 4.90 3.77 -24.19
N PRO A 393 5.34 3.64 -25.46
CA PRO A 393 6.26 4.60 -26.08
C PRO A 393 5.65 6.01 -26.25
N ALA A 394 4.33 6.15 -26.34
CA ALA A 394 3.67 7.46 -26.39
C ALA A 394 3.69 8.16 -25.03
N ILE A 395 3.66 7.41 -23.93
CA ILE A 395 3.88 7.96 -22.59
C ILE A 395 5.37 8.30 -22.42
N ARG A 396 6.28 7.41 -22.81
CA ARG A 396 7.74 7.63 -22.74
C ARG A 396 8.19 8.89 -23.48
N SER A 397 7.70 9.09 -24.71
CA SER A 397 8.04 10.23 -25.56
C SER A 397 7.29 11.52 -25.22
N SER A 398 6.36 11.48 -24.26
CA SER A 398 5.65 12.66 -23.79
C SER A 398 6.54 13.58 -22.94
N ALA A 399 6.18 14.85 -22.84
CA ALA A 399 6.91 15.86 -22.06
C ALA A 399 7.03 15.55 -20.54
N ALA A 400 6.35 14.52 -20.03
CA ALA A 400 6.49 14.04 -18.66
C ALA A 400 7.76 13.19 -18.47
N LEU A 401 8.18 12.42 -19.48
CA LEU A 401 9.27 11.44 -19.40
C LEU A 401 10.37 11.65 -20.45
N THR A 402 10.16 12.51 -21.46
CA THR A 402 11.20 12.95 -22.40
C THR A 402 11.11 14.46 -22.60
N GLN A 403 12.21 15.19 -22.39
CA GLN A 403 12.29 16.64 -22.65
C GLN A 403 13.58 16.99 -23.39
N VAL A 404 13.47 17.86 -24.41
CA VAL A 404 14.59 18.29 -25.24
C VAL A 404 14.84 19.79 -25.06
N ARG A 405 16.08 20.17 -24.75
CA ARG A 405 16.56 21.55 -24.83
C ARG A 405 17.43 21.74 -26.06
N ARG A 406 17.19 22.81 -26.81
CA ARG A 406 17.95 23.16 -28.01
C ARG A 406 18.57 24.54 -27.85
N TRP A 407 19.82 24.68 -28.28
CA TRP A 407 20.56 25.94 -28.39
C TRP A 407 21.03 26.15 -29.83
N THR A 408 21.10 27.41 -30.24
CA THR A 408 21.92 27.82 -31.39
C THR A 408 23.29 28.23 -30.85
N VAL A 409 24.33 27.52 -31.24
CA VAL A 409 25.71 27.92 -31.01
C VAL A 409 26.19 28.70 -32.24
N ASP A 410 26.85 29.83 -32.03
CA ASP A 410 27.40 30.68 -33.09
C ASP A 410 28.88 30.95 -32.76
N THR A 411 29.79 30.40 -33.55
CA THR A 411 31.24 30.46 -33.28
C THR A 411 31.82 31.87 -33.40
N ALA A 412 31.07 32.82 -33.97
CA ALA A 412 31.48 34.22 -34.03
C ALA A 412 31.16 35.00 -32.74
N LEU A 413 30.44 34.40 -31.78
CA LEU A 413 30.13 35.02 -30.49
C LEU A 413 31.16 34.62 -29.43
N THR A 414 31.67 35.62 -28.71
CA THR A 414 32.47 35.44 -27.49
C THR A 414 31.55 35.43 -26.27
N THR A 415 31.79 34.51 -25.34
CA THR A 415 31.08 34.42 -24.08
C THR A 415 31.56 35.49 -23.10
N PRO A 416 30.66 36.34 -22.56
CA PRO A 416 31.04 37.29 -21.53
C PRO A 416 31.60 36.56 -20.29
N PRO A 417 32.73 37.02 -19.72
CA PRO A 417 33.23 36.50 -18.44
C PRO A 417 32.18 36.69 -17.35
N ALA A 418 31.77 35.60 -16.71
CA ALA A 418 30.84 35.60 -15.59
C ALA A 418 31.44 34.76 -14.46
N PRO A 419 32.14 35.38 -13.48
CA PRO A 419 32.79 34.64 -12.40
C PRO A 419 31.73 34.07 -11.44
N THR A 420 31.33 32.83 -11.69
CA THR A 420 30.47 32.05 -10.79
C THR A 420 31.36 31.25 -9.82
N PRO A 421 31.26 31.48 -8.50
CA PRO A 421 31.91 30.63 -7.49
C PRO A 421 31.39 29.20 -7.58
N VAL A 422 32.22 28.23 -7.20
CA VAL A 422 31.82 26.83 -7.13
C VAL A 422 31.17 26.53 -5.79
N ALA A 423 29.89 26.14 -5.80
CA ALA A 423 29.09 25.79 -4.62
C ALA A 423 28.01 24.76 -4.97
N PHE A 424 27.40 24.12 -3.99
CA PHE A 424 26.16 23.35 -4.17
C PHE A 424 24.95 24.28 -4.33
N THR A 425 23.97 23.87 -5.16
CA THR A 425 22.70 24.61 -5.32
C THR A 425 21.51 23.81 -4.81
N HIS A 426 21.48 22.50 -5.05
CA HIS A 426 20.44 21.60 -4.57
C HIS A 426 21.07 20.26 -4.16
N THR A 427 20.50 19.62 -3.15
CA THR A 427 20.97 18.33 -2.62
C THR A 427 19.76 17.49 -2.22
N THR A 428 19.91 16.16 -2.17
CA THR A 428 18.93 15.32 -1.45
C THR A 428 18.71 15.89 -0.04
N PRO A 429 17.47 15.95 0.49
CA PRO A 429 17.22 16.48 1.82
C PRO A 429 18.08 15.83 2.91
N ARG A 430 18.57 16.64 3.86
CA ARG A 430 19.51 16.23 4.92
C ARG A 430 18.86 16.11 6.31
N ASN A 431 17.54 16.20 6.38
CA ASN A 431 16.75 16.16 7.61
C ASN A 431 16.28 14.75 8.02
N ALA A 432 16.50 13.75 7.15
CA ALA A 432 16.27 12.34 7.41
C ALA A 432 17.41 11.51 6.79
N PRO A 433 17.63 10.26 7.23
CA PRO A 433 18.51 9.33 6.53
C PRO A 433 17.97 8.98 5.13
N VAL A 434 18.88 8.62 4.24
CA VAL A 434 18.57 8.01 2.92
C VAL A 434 18.72 6.49 3.02
N GLY A 435 17.93 5.74 2.25
CA GLY A 435 18.02 4.28 2.21
C GLY A 435 19.24 3.76 1.45
N ALA A 436 19.62 2.51 1.70
CA ALA A 436 20.78 1.86 1.05
C ALA A 436 20.62 1.59 -0.46
N THR A 437 19.43 1.81 -1.01
CA THR A 437 19.15 1.67 -2.46
C THR A 437 18.71 2.99 -3.11
N ASP A 438 18.92 4.12 -2.43
CA ASP A 438 18.50 5.43 -2.92
C ASP A 438 19.58 6.08 -3.80
N VAL A 439 19.14 6.80 -4.83
CA VAL A 439 19.96 7.76 -5.57
C VAL A 439 20.08 9.06 -4.77
N VAL A 440 21.31 9.44 -4.41
CA VAL A 440 21.61 10.69 -3.69
C VAL A 440 22.20 11.71 -4.65
N TYR A 441 21.64 12.93 -4.70
CA TYR A 441 22.06 13.97 -5.66
C TYR A 441 22.69 15.20 -5.00
N ALA A 442 23.57 15.86 -5.76
CA ALA A 442 24.33 17.05 -5.38
C ALA A 442 24.56 18.00 -6.58
N ASP A 443 23.52 18.75 -6.95
CA ASP A 443 23.59 19.80 -7.98
C ASP A 443 24.50 20.94 -7.53
N THR A 444 25.26 21.53 -8.47
CA THR A 444 26.14 22.67 -8.18
C THR A 444 25.73 23.93 -8.91
N THR A 445 26.48 25.00 -8.69
CA THR A 445 26.55 26.17 -9.56
C THR A 445 27.01 25.80 -10.97
N HIS A 446 26.65 26.63 -11.96
CA HIS A 446 26.95 26.39 -13.37
C HIS A 446 27.80 27.52 -13.97
N PRO A 447 29.11 27.58 -13.69
CA PRO A 447 30.03 28.50 -14.39
C PRO A 447 30.04 28.24 -15.90
N ASN A 448 30.25 29.29 -16.69
CA ASN A 448 30.22 29.19 -18.15
C ASN A 448 31.54 28.71 -18.77
N ASP A 449 32.61 28.63 -17.98
CA ASP A 449 33.98 28.34 -18.41
C ASP A 449 34.53 27.00 -17.91
N ARG A 450 33.79 26.24 -17.10
CA ARG A 450 34.17 24.92 -16.55
C ARG A 450 32.96 24.14 -16.04
N VAL A 451 33.07 22.81 -16.00
CA VAL A 451 32.14 21.96 -15.25
C VAL A 451 32.75 21.73 -13.86
N PRO A 452 32.14 22.19 -12.76
CA PRO A 452 32.61 21.88 -11.41
C PRO A 452 32.56 20.37 -11.18
N ARG A 453 33.57 19.77 -10.55
CA ARG A 453 33.58 18.33 -10.26
C ARG A 453 33.13 18.05 -8.85
N VAL A 454 32.27 17.04 -8.70
CA VAL A 454 31.89 16.49 -7.39
C VAL A 454 32.61 15.16 -7.18
N THR A 455 33.18 14.99 -5.98
CA THR A 455 33.79 13.74 -5.54
C THR A 455 33.04 13.20 -4.34
N TRP A 456 32.65 11.93 -4.41
CA TRP A 456 31.89 11.23 -3.37
C TRP A 456 32.83 10.46 -2.44
N ALA A 457 32.48 10.39 -1.15
CA ALA A 457 33.16 9.54 -0.18
C ALA A 457 32.19 8.99 0.88
N LEU A 458 32.30 7.70 1.17
CA LEU A 458 31.55 6.98 2.19
C LEU A 458 32.49 6.70 3.37
N ASP A 459 32.13 7.14 4.57
CA ASP A 459 32.95 7.07 5.79
C ASP A 459 34.40 7.58 5.58
N GLY A 460 34.51 8.65 4.79
CA GLY A 460 35.79 9.27 4.42
C GLY A 460 36.60 8.52 3.36
N ARG A 461 36.13 7.38 2.84
CA ARG A 461 36.76 6.64 1.73
C ARG A 461 36.15 7.07 0.39
N PRO A 462 36.95 7.46 -0.62
CA PRO A 462 36.43 7.83 -1.93
C PRO A 462 35.58 6.72 -2.56
N VAL A 463 34.43 7.09 -3.11
CA VAL A 463 33.56 6.22 -3.91
C VAL A 463 33.74 6.60 -5.38
N ALA A 464 34.00 5.59 -6.22
CA ALA A 464 34.08 5.79 -7.66
C ALA A 464 32.67 5.96 -8.22
N ASN A 465 32.45 7.01 -8.99
CA ASN A 465 31.17 7.31 -9.63
C ASN A 465 31.41 7.70 -11.10
N PRO A 466 31.51 6.72 -12.02
CA PRO A 466 31.88 6.96 -13.41
C PRO A 466 30.68 7.39 -14.27
N GLY A 467 30.87 8.40 -15.12
CA GLY A 467 29.87 8.92 -16.04
C GLY A 467 29.10 10.11 -15.48
N ASN A 468 28.39 9.90 -14.37
CA ASN A 468 27.65 10.93 -13.65
C ASN A 468 28.36 11.28 -12.33
N ASP A 469 28.62 12.56 -12.08
CA ASP A 469 29.18 13.01 -10.79
C ASP A 469 28.15 13.74 -9.91
N ARG A 470 26.93 14.00 -10.42
CA ARG A 470 25.85 14.69 -9.69
C ARG A 470 25.02 13.77 -8.82
N ASP A 471 24.78 12.56 -9.28
CA ASP A 471 23.95 11.56 -8.60
C ASP A 471 24.83 10.38 -8.26
N LEU A 472 24.63 9.78 -7.10
CA LEU A 472 25.26 8.52 -6.69
C LEU A 472 24.17 7.53 -6.34
N ASP A 473 24.05 6.47 -7.14
CA ASP A 473 23.17 5.35 -6.84
C ASP A 473 23.79 4.45 -5.75
N LEU A 474 23.18 4.44 -4.56
CA LEU A 474 23.69 3.66 -3.43
C LEU A 474 23.54 2.14 -3.62
N LYS A 475 22.69 1.67 -4.54
CA LYS A 475 22.52 0.22 -4.79
C LYS A 475 23.82 -0.44 -5.30
N ASP A 476 24.65 0.35 -5.99
CA ASP A 476 25.91 -0.08 -6.59
C ASP A 476 27.11 0.17 -5.64
N VAL A 477 26.88 0.78 -4.47
CA VAL A 477 27.87 1.01 -3.42
C VAL A 477 27.85 -0.16 -2.42
N PRO A 478 28.98 -0.81 -2.13
CA PRO A 478 29.02 -1.92 -1.17
C PRO A 478 28.87 -1.42 0.27
N LEU A 479 27.63 -1.37 0.75
CA LEU A 479 27.26 -1.01 2.12
C LEU A 479 27.23 -2.23 3.04
N THR A 480 27.70 -2.05 4.28
CA THR A 480 27.48 -3.03 5.37
C THR A 480 26.23 -2.65 6.15
N PRO A 481 25.56 -3.56 6.87
CA PRO A 481 24.47 -3.17 7.77
C PRO A 481 24.96 -2.17 8.84
N GLY A 482 24.24 -1.06 8.98
CA GLY A 482 24.56 0.02 9.91
C GLY A 482 24.30 1.41 9.31
N ARG A 483 24.73 2.45 10.04
CA ARG A 483 24.69 3.83 9.56
C ARG A 483 26.04 4.26 9.01
N HIS A 484 26.02 4.87 7.83
CA HIS A 484 27.20 5.38 7.15
C HIS A 484 27.10 6.90 6.94
N THR A 485 28.26 7.57 6.86
CA THR A 485 28.33 8.99 6.49
C THR A 485 28.73 9.10 5.03
N LEU A 486 27.76 9.42 4.17
CA LEU A 486 28.02 9.78 2.79
C LEU A 486 28.36 11.27 2.71
N THR A 487 29.37 11.61 1.92
CA THR A 487 29.78 13.00 1.67
C THR A 487 29.97 13.25 0.19
N ALA A 488 29.54 14.43 -0.27
CA ALA A 488 29.86 14.97 -1.58
C ALA A 488 30.69 16.23 -1.39
N THR A 489 31.83 16.32 -2.08
CA THR A 489 32.65 17.53 -2.09
C THR A 489 32.74 18.08 -3.50
N VAL A 490 32.29 19.32 -3.71
CA VAL A 490 32.55 20.06 -4.95
C VAL A 490 33.85 20.85 -4.80
N ARG A 491 34.69 20.85 -5.82
CA ARG A 491 35.94 21.62 -5.85
C ARG A 491 36.02 22.49 -7.10
N ASP A 492 36.59 23.68 -6.98
CA ASP A 492 36.95 24.48 -8.13
C ASP A 492 38.28 23.99 -8.75
N PRO A 493 38.30 23.51 -10.00
CA PRO A 493 39.53 23.10 -10.68
C PRO A 493 40.54 24.26 -10.83
N ALA A 494 40.06 25.51 -10.89
CA ALA A 494 40.90 26.70 -11.03
C ALA A 494 41.39 27.27 -9.68
N ALA A 495 40.80 26.85 -8.56
CA ALA A 495 41.09 27.40 -7.23
C ALA A 495 40.85 26.35 -6.14
N ALA A 496 41.77 25.38 -5.99
CA ALA A 496 41.60 24.18 -5.15
C ALA A 496 41.30 24.42 -3.65
N ALA A 497 41.53 25.64 -3.13
CA ALA A 497 41.13 26.04 -1.78
C ALA A 497 39.61 26.32 -1.65
N SER A 498 38.92 26.54 -2.77
CA SER A 498 37.47 26.69 -2.87
C SER A 498 36.85 25.29 -2.99
N ALA A 499 36.42 24.76 -1.86
CA ALA A 499 35.69 23.49 -1.80
C ALA A 499 34.53 23.61 -0.82
N GLU A 500 33.38 23.06 -1.19
CA GLU A 500 32.22 22.89 -0.32
C GLU A 500 31.97 21.39 -0.15
N THR A 501 31.63 20.96 1.07
CA THR A 501 31.31 19.57 1.39
C THR A 501 29.95 19.50 2.07
N VAL A 502 29.08 18.64 1.56
CA VAL A 502 27.81 18.27 2.19
C VAL A 502 27.85 16.81 2.62
N ALA A 503 26.99 16.45 3.58
CA ALA A 503 26.93 15.11 4.16
C ALA A 503 25.49 14.63 4.40
N TRP A 504 25.28 13.33 4.28
CA TRP A 504 24.04 12.61 4.59
C TRP A 504 24.35 11.41 5.48
N THR A 505 23.37 11.02 6.29
CA THR A 505 23.37 9.69 6.92
C THR A 505 22.71 8.72 5.95
N VAL A 506 23.44 7.68 5.55
CA VAL A 506 22.86 6.51 4.88
C VAL A 506 22.45 5.52 5.95
N ASP A 507 21.22 5.05 5.89
CA ASP A 507 20.72 3.95 6.69
C ASP A 507 20.75 2.67 5.87
N ALA A 508 21.64 1.74 6.23
CA ALA A 508 21.78 0.43 5.60
C ALA A 508 21.29 -0.72 6.49
N THR A 509 20.54 -0.42 7.56
CA THR A 509 19.90 -1.42 8.41
C THR A 509 18.43 -1.58 8.03
N GLY A 510 18.04 -2.70 7.41
CA GLY A 510 16.62 -3.01 7.24
C GLY A 510 15.93 -3.39 8.57
N PRO A 511 14.64 -3.09 8.75
CA PRO A 511 13.93 -3.28 10.02
C PRO A 511 13.76 -4.76 10.41
N ALA A 512 13.82 -5.04 11.70
CA ALA A 512 13.67 -6.39 12.26
C ALA A 512 12.20 -6.70 12.59
N THR A 513 11.60 -7.66 11.89
CA THR A 513 10.19 -8.07 12.09
C THR A 513 10.06 -9.33 12.93
N ARG A 514 9.04 -9.39 13.79
CA ARG A 514 8.65 -10.54 14.61
C ARG A 514 7.16 -10.81 14.46
N HIS A 515 6.82 -12.10 14.40
CA HIS A 515 5.44 -12.58 14.47
C HIS A 515 5.16 -13.21 15.83
N GLU A 516 3.92 -13.09 16.30
CA GLU A 516 3.36 -13.85 17.42
C GLU A 516 2.02 -14.43 16.96
N LEU A 517 1.75 -15.69 17.29
CA LEU A 517 0.52 -16.38 16.91
C LEU A 517 -0.29 -16.78 18.14
N SER A 518 -1.61 -16.91 17.99
CA SER A 518 -2.44 -17.62 18.96
C SER A 518 -1.92 -19.04 19.21
N PRO A 519 -2.10 -19.62 20.42
CA PRO A 519 -1.50 -20.91 20.78
C PRO A 519 -1.84 -22.06 19.81
N PRO A 520 -0.83 -22.72 19.19
CA PRO A 520 -1.03 -23.85 18.30
C PRO A 520 -1.27 -25.16 19.08
N LEU A 521 -1.85 -26.17 18.43
CA LEU A 521 -1.86 -27.55 18.96
C LEU A 521 -0.46 -28.16 19.04
N LEU A 522 0.36 -27.85 18.04
CA LEU A 522 1.70 -28.38 17.91
C LEU A 522 2.59 -27.37 17.18
N THR A 523 3.84 -27.22 17.63
CA THR A 523 4.89 -26.55 16.88
C THR A 523 5.92 -27.58 16.44
N VAL A 524 6.08 -27.76 15.13
CA VAL A 524 7.09 -28.64 14.53
C VAL A 524 8.30 -27.78 14.16
N ARG A 525 9.49 -28.21 14.58
CA ARG A 525 10.77 -27.59 14.24
C ARG A 525 11.66 -28.62 13.58
N ARG A 526 12.06 -28.37 12.33
CA ARG A 526 13.01 -29.22 11.59
C ARG A 526 14.27 -28.39 11.30
N PRO A 527 15.49 -28.94 11.44
CA PRO A 527 16.71 -28.20 11.12
C PRO A 527 16.68 -27.63 9.69
N GLY A 528 17.05 -26.36 9.52
CA GLY A 528 17.08 -25.69 8.21
C GLY A 528 15.71 -25.34 7.60
N ALA A 529 14.59 -25.66 8.26
CA ALA A 529 13.25 -25.34 7.78
C ALA A 529 12.56 -24.25 8.63
N PRO A 530 11.60 -23.48 8.08
CA PRO A 530 10.75 -22.61 8.88
C PRO A 530 9.96 -23.41 9.93
N PRO A 531 9.62 -22.80 11.08
CA PRO A 531 8.75 -23.43 12.06
C PRO A 531 7.35 -23.65 11.46
N GLU A 532 6.75 -24.79 11.80
CA GLU A 532 5.40 -25.15 11.35
C GLU A 532 4.45 -25.25 12.55
N TYR A 533 3.30 -24.59 12.43
CA TYR A 533 2.31 -24.47 13.49
C TYR A 533 1.02 -25.17 13.08
N ILE A 534 0.62 -26.22 13.81
CA ILE A 534 -0.68 -26.88 13.59
C ILE A 534 -1.74 -26.12 14.38
N MET A 535 -2.69 -25.52 13.67
CA MET A 535 -3.81 -24.74 14.21
C MET A 535 -5.11 -25.55 14.14
N ASN A 536 -6.08 -25.22 14.99
CA ASN A 536 -7.30 -25.99 15.19
C ASN A 536 -8.51 -25.08 15.14
N GLY A 537 -8.99 -24.82 13.93
CA GLY A 537 -9.81 -23.66 13.64
C GLY A 537 -8.99 -22.36 13.58
N PRO A 538 -9.68 -21.21 13.53
CA PRO A 538 -9.09 -19.88 13.34
C PRO A 538 -7.90 -19.57 14.24
N PHE A 539 -6.91 -18.86 13.69
CA PHE A 539 -5.74 -18.39 14.44
C PHE A 539 -5.55 -16.88 14.26
N THR A 540 -4.84 -16.24 15.18
CA THR A 540 -4.49 -14.81 15.09
C THR A 540 -2.99 -14.64 14.94
N MET A 541 -2.59 -13.56 14.26
CA MET A 541 -1.19 -13.16 14.06
C MET A 541 -1.00 -11.70 14.43
N SER A 542 -0.10 -11.41 15.37
CA SER A 542 0.48 -10.08 15.56
C SER A 542 1.77 -9.96 14.77
N LEU A 543 1.93 -8.90 13.98
CA LEU A 543 3.23 -8.47 13.45
C LEU A 543 3.73 -7.23 14.19
N THR A 544 4.94 -7.33 14.72
CA THR A 544 5.67 -6.22 15.31
C THR A 544 6.98 -6.03 14.57
N ALA A 545 7.38 -4.78 14.36
CA ALA A 545 8.66 -4.45 13.77
C ALA A 545 9.42 -3.49 14.70
N ARG A 546 10.74 -3.54 14.65
CA ARG A 546 11.64 -2.60 15.29
C ARG A 546 12.67 -2.17 14.27
N ASP A 547 12.99 -0.88 14.31
CA ASP A 547 13.98 -0.27 13.46
C ASP A 547 14.97 0.54 14.30
N ASP A 548 16.11 0.91 13.72
CA ASP A 548 17.09 1.78 14.37
C ASP A 548 16.87 3.28 14.07
N SER A 549 16.05 3.64 13.07
CA SER A 549 15.51 4.99 12.84
C SER A 549 14.16 5.25 13.54
N PRO A 550 13.85 6.51 13.89
CA PRO A 550 12.52 6.91 14.35
C PRO A 550 11.53 7.05 13.17
N GLY A 551 10.30 6.59 13.36
CA GLY A 551 9.17 6.79 12.42
C GLY A 551 8.24 5.59 12.39
N TYR A 552 7.23 5.61 11.52
CA TYR A 552 6.32 4.47 11.36
C TYR A 552 6.93 3.38 10.48
N VAL A 553 7.10 2.18 11.05
CA VAL A 553 7.60 1.01 10.32
C VAL A 553 6.43 0.24 9.74
N VAL A 554 6.32 0.24 8.41
CA VAL A 554 5.30 -0.49 7.66
C VAL A 554 5.57 -1.99 7.78
N ARG A 555 4.53 -2.80 7.96
CA ARG A 555 4.61 -4.25 8.16
C ARG A 555 3.81 -4.93 7.08
N GLU A 556 4.28 -6.07 6.59
CA GLU A 556 3.63 -6.79 5.50
C GLU A 556 3.71 -8.30 5.71
N PHE A 557 2.74 -9.02 5.16
CA PHE A 557 2.80 -10.46 4.99
C PHE A 557 2.28 -10.89 3.61
N ARG A 558 2.50 -12.15 3.24
CA ARG A 558 1.84 -12.78 2.10
C ARG A 558 1.60 -14.26 2.36
N THR A 559 0.51 -14.77 1.82
CA THR A 559 0.09 -16.17 1.96
C THR A 559 0.46 -16.93 0.70
N ASP A 560 1.18 -18.04 0.82
CA ASP A 560 1.59 -18.92 -0.29
C ASP A 560 2.34 -18.23 -1.44
N GLY A 561 2.89 -17.04 -1.18
CA GLY A 561 3.59 -16.20 -2.16
C GLY A 561 2.70 -15.20 -2.91
N ASP A 562 1.38 -15.23 -2.70
CA ASP A 562 0.39 -14.41 -3.42
C ASP A 562 0.29 -12.98 -2.87
N GLY A 563 1.13 -12.09 -3.41
CA GLY A 563 1.07 -10.63 -3.24
C GLY A 563 1.44 -10.13 -1.84
N TRP A 564 2.26 -9.07 -1.75
CA TRP A 564 2.50 -8.44 -0.44
C TRP A 564 1.26 -7.68 0.02
N TYR A 565 0.81 -8.01 1.24
CA TYR A 565 -0.36 -7.44 1.89
C TYR A 565 0.07 -6.66 3.15
N HIS A 566 -0.30 -5.39 3.21
CA HIS A 566 0.01 -4.49 4.31
C HIS A 566 -0.73 -4.92 5.60
N TYR A 567 0.03 -5.09 6.68
CA TYR A 567 -0.50 -5.42 8.00
C TYR A 567 -0.92 -4.16 8.75
N PHE A 568 -2.20 -4.09 9.10
CA PHE A 568 -2.83 -2.96 9.81
C PHE A 568 -3.49 -3.35 11.15
N GLY A 569 -3.23 -4.55 11.67
CA GLY A 569 -3.95 -5.10 12.83
C GLY A 569 -5.25 -5.78 12.38
N TRP A 570 -6.40 -5.31 12.85
CA TRP A 570 -7.72 -5.78 12.42
C TRP A 570 -8.57 -4.61 11.87
N PRO A 571 -9.47 -4.81 10.87
CA PRO A 571 -10.19 -3.70 10.23
C PRO A 571 -10.99 -2.81 11.19
N THR A 572 -11.51 -3.38 12.29
CA THR A 572 -12.26 -2.67 13.33
C THR A 572 -11.44 -2.31 14.57
N ASP A 573 -10.20 -2.79 14.68
CA ASP A 573 -9.29 -2.48 15.79
C ASP A 573 -7.82 -2.62 15.31
N PRO A 574 -7.09 -1.52 15.08
CA PRO A 574 -5.69 -1.58 14.64
C PRO A 574 -4.73 -2.12 15.70
N GLY A 575 -5.16 -2.23 16.96
CA GLY A 575 -4.41 -2.88 18.04
C GLY A 575 -4.62 -4.39 18.12
N ALA A 576 -5.69 -4.92 17.54
CA ALA A 576 -5.98 -6.34 17.53
C ALA A 576 -5.10 -7.11 16.52
N PRO A 577 -4.78 -8.40 16.80
CA PRO A 577 -4.04 -9.24 15.87
C PRO A 577 -4.90 -9.60 14.64
N PHE A 578 -4.26 -9.75 13.48
CA PHE A 578 -4.93 -10.15 12.25
C PHE A 578 -5.42 -11.60 12.36
N ARG A 579 -6.73 -11.83 12.22
CA ARG A 579 -7.36 -13.16 12.36
C ARG A 579 -7.43 -13.87 11.00
N PHE A 580 -6.83 -15.06 10.93
CA PHE A 580 -6.93 -15.97 9.80
C PHE A 580 -7.99 -17.06 10.03
N THR A 581 -8.65 -17.44 8.95
CA THR A 581 -9.75 -18.40 8.90
C THR A 581 -9.73 -19.16 7.56
N ALA A 582 -10.34 -20.34 7.51
CA ALA A 582 -10.40 -21.11 6.26
C ALA A 582 -11.25 -20.40 5.19
N ASP A 583 -12.30 -19.69 5.59
CA ASP A 583 -13.31 -19.10 4.69
C ASP A 583 -13.30 -17.56 4.65
N GLY A 584 -12.39 -16.93 5.40
CA GLY A 584 -12.40 -15.48 5.62
C GLY A 584 -13.42 -15.07 6.69
N THR A 585 -13.20 -13.90 7.31
CA THR A 585 -14.16 -13.26 8.22
C THR A 585 -14.80 -12.10 7.49
N GLU A 586 -16.13 -12.09 7.40
CA GLU A 586 -16.89 -10.99 6.81
C GLU A 586 -17.04 -9.84 7.81
N ILE A 587 -16.69 -8.62 7.38
CA ILE A 587 -16.83 -7.37 8.12
C ILE A 587 -17.38 -6.33 7.14
N ASP A 588 -18.50 -5.71 7.48
CA ASP A 588 -19.17 -4.68 6.68
C ASP A 588 -19.37 -5.05 5.20
N GLY A 589 -19.57 -6.34 4.90
CA GLY A 589 -19.75 -6.85 3.54
C GLY A 589 -18.46 -6.99 2.71
N LEU A 590 -17.29 -7.00 3.35
CA LEU A 590 -15.98 -7.38 2.79
C LEU A 590 -15.38 -8.54 3.57
N VAL A 591 -14.50 -9.32 2.94
CA VAL A 591 -13.92 -10.53 3.56
C VAL A 591 -12.43 -10.33 3.84
N TYR A 592 -12.02 -10.59 5.09
CA TYR A 592 -10.65 -10.44 5.56
C TYR A 592 -10.10 -11.75 6.12
N GLY A 593 -8.77 -11.96 6.06
CA GLY A 593 -8.14 -13.10 6.72
C GLY A 593 -8.53 -14.47 6.19
N LYS A 594 -8.88 -14.56 4.90
CA LYS A 594 -8.98 -15.83 4.17
C LYS A 594 -7.57 -16.43 4.05
N LEU A 595 -7.41 -17.70 4.43
CA LEU A 595 -6.18 -18.46 4.19
C LEU A 595 -6.22 -19.16 2.82
N GLY A 596 -5.05 -19.37 2.20
CA GLY A 596 -4.92 -19.83 0.82
C GLY A 596 -5.33 -18.75 -0.18
N ARG A 597 -6.02 -19.13 -1.27
CA ARG A 597 -6.53 -18.18 -2.27
C ARG A 597 -7.45 -17.14 -1.60
N PRO A 598 -7.21 -15.83 -1.79
CA PRO A 598 -8.03 -14.78 -1.19
C PRO A 598 -9.51 -14.87 -1.58
N ARG A 599 -10.35 -14.46 -0.64
CA ARG A 599 -11.78 -14.21 -0.77
C ARG A 599 -11.95 -12.77 -0.35
N LEU A 600 -12.32 -11.89 -1.27
CA LEU A 600 -12.31 -10.44 -1.07
C LEU A 600 -13.75 -9.93 -0.84
N SER A 601 -14.70 -10.54 -1.54
CA SER A 601 -16.13 -10.29 -1.45
C SER A 601 -16.90 -11.53 -0.93
N PRO A 602 -18.06 -11.36 -0.27
CA PRO A 602 -18.86 -12.48 0.25
C PRO A 602 -19.31 -13.52 -0.80
N TRP A 603 -19.42 -13.11 -2.07
CA TRP A 603 -19.84 -13.96 -3.20
C TRP A 603 -18.68 -14.58 -3.99
N ASP A 604 -17.43 -14.37 -3.59
CA ASP A 604 -16.29 -15.04 -4.19
C ASP A 604 -16.31 -16.54 -3.83
N ASP A 605 -16.54 -17.37 -4.85
CA ASP A 605 -16.55 -18.83 -4.73
C ASP A 605 -15.11 -19.37 -4.78
N VAL A 606 -14.50 -19.51 -3.60
CA VAL A 606 -13.16 -20.06 -3.42
C VAL A 606 -13.16 -21.17 -2.36
N PRO A 607 -12.40 -22.27 -2.56
CA PRO A 607 -12.34 -23.35 -1.59
C PRO A 607 -11.86 -22.91 -0.19
N PRO A 608 -12.35 -23.56 0.88
CA PRO A 608 -11.84 -23.36 2.23
C PRO A 608 -10.32 -23.60 2.31
N GLY A 609 -9.61 -22.68 2.97
CA GLY A 609 -8.15 -22.70 3.14
C GLY A 609 -7.70 -23.62 4.28
N TYR A 610 -8.16 -24.88 4.28
CA TYR A 610 -7.67 -25.90 5.19
C TYR A 610 -6.38 -26.54 4.67
N GLY A 611 -5.57 -27.05 5.58
CA GLY A 611 -4.29 -27.66 5.26
C GLY A 611 -3.13 -26.69 5.39
N ARG A 612 -2.06 -26.92 4.60
CA ARG A 612 -0.73 -26.37 4.85
C ARG A 612 -0.43 -25.16 3.98
N HIS A 613 -0.21 -24.01 4.61
CA HIS A 613 0.08 -22.72 3.99
C HIS A 613 1.41 -22.14 4.49
N THR A 614 2.07 -21.34 3.66
CA THR A 614 3.29 -20.61 4.01
C THR A 614 2.96 -19.14 4.22
N ILE A 615 3.40 -18.55 5.33
CA ILE A 615 3.32 -17.11 5.57
C ILE A 615 4.73 -16.54 5.53
N ASP A 616 4.98 -15.67 4.55
CA ASP A 616 6.13 -14.77 4.55
C ASP A 616 5.73 -13.46 5.23
N TYR A 617 6.64 -12.83 5.96
CA TYR A 617 6.43 -11.53 6.57
C TYR A 617 7.71 -10.68 6.55
N ARG A 618 7.55 -9.36 6.42
CA ARG A 618 8.65 -8.38 6.42
C ARG A 618 8.18 -7.03 6.97
N ALA A 619 9.08 -6.07 6.97
CA ALA A 619 8.78 -4.68 7.26
C ALA A 619 9.59 -3.74 6.35
N ILE A 620 9.18 -2.48 6.29
CA ILE A 620 9.84 -1.41 5.54
C ILE A 620 9.94 -0.19 6.48
N ASP A 621 11.13 0.40 6.57
CA ASP A 621 11.41 1.53 7.46
C ASP A 621 11.10 2.90 6.79
N PRO A 622 11.17 4.04 7.52
CA PRO A 622 10.94 5.38 6.97
C PRO A 622 11.95 5.86 5.91
N ALA A 623 13.15 5.26 5.88
CA ALA A 623 14.17 5.50 4.85
C ALA A 623 13.89 4.67 3.58
N GLY A 624 13.02 3.66 3.67
CA GLY A 624 12.62 2.79 2.56
C GLY A 624 13.42 1.50 2.46
N ASN A 625 14.23 1.12 3.47
CA ASN A 625 14.90 -0.18 3.46
C ASN A 625 13.90 -1.30 3.75
N VAL A 626 14.02 -2.40 3.01
CA VAL A 626 13.17 -3.57 3.17
C VAL A 626 13.88 -4.58 4.09
N GLY A 627 13.23 -4.89 5.22
CA GLY A 627 13.73 -5.86 6.19
C GLY A 627 13.76 -7.29 5.64
N GLY A 628 14.64 -8.12 6.21
CA GLY A 628 14.77 -9.53 5.83
C GLY A 628 13.46 -10.31 6.00
N ILE A 629 13.14 -11.16 5.01
CA ILE A 629 11.89 -11.95 5.01
C ILE A 629 11.95 -13.03 6.09
N GLY A 630 11.07 -12.92 7.08
CA GLY A 630 10.73 -14.02 7.97
C GLY A 630 9.70 -14.96 7.34
N ARG A 631 9.75 -16.24 7.69
CA ARG A 631 8.84 -17.26 7.18
C ARG A 631 8.40 -18.22 8.28
N PHE A 632 7.11 -18.54 8.31
CA PHE A 632 6.57 -19.69 9.03
C PHE A 632 5.59 -20.47 8.16
N VAL A 633 5.25 -21.68 8.60
CA VAL A 633 4.23 -22.52 7.97
C VAL A 633 3.09 -22.68 8.97
N VAL A 634 1.85 -22.65 8.48
CA VAL A 634 0.67 -23.00 9.27
C VAL A 634 -0.05 -24.17 8.61
N THR A 635 -0.43 -25.17 9.40
CA THR A 635 -1.32 -26.25 8.97
C THR A 635 -2.64 -26.05 9.70
N LEU A 636 -3.64 -25.51 8.99
CA LEU A 636 -4.96 -25.18 9.51
C LEU A 636 -5.89 -26.39 9.47
N LEU A 637 -6.25 -26.91 10.63
CA LEU A 637 -7.29 -27.93 10.77
C LEU A 637 -8.68 -27.29 10.92
N PRO A 638 -9.76 -28.03 10.60
CA PRO A 638 -11.13 -27.63 10.88
C PRO A 638 -11.34 -27.23 12.34
N GLU A 639 -12.25 -26.29 12.58
CA GLU A 639 -12.66 -25.95 13.94
C GLU A 639 -13.41 -27.14 14.58
N PRO A 640 -13.19 -27.45 15.87
CA PRO A 640 -13.93 -28.50 16.57
C PRO A 640 -15.45 -28.26 16.54
N PRO A 641 -16.26 -29.31 16.53
CA PRO A 641 -17.71 -29.16 16.66
C PRO A 641 -18.07 -28.50 18.00
N THR A 642 -19.07 -27.61 17.98
CA THR A 642 -19.56 -26.94 19.19
C THR A 642 -19.97 -27.94 20.26
N CYS A 643 -19.49 -27.72 21.48
CA CYS A 643 -19.80 -28.54 22.66
C CYS A 643 -21.29 -28.42 23.03
N THR A 644 -22.01 -29.55 23.10
CA THR A 644 -23.33 -29.60 23.75
C THR A 644 -23.21 -29.86 25.25
N THR A 645 -22.13 -30.52 25.64
CA THR A 645 -21.79 -30.86 27.03
C THR A 645 -20.31 -30.58 27.25
N THR A 646 -19.95 -29.90 28.33
CA THR A 646 -18.54 -29.65 28.67
C THR A 646 -18.23 -30.22 30.05
N VAL A 647 -17.23 -31.10 30.11
CA VAL A 647 -16.67 -31.64 31.35
C VAL A 647 -15.35 -30.92 31.63
N THR A 648 -15.22 -30.39 32.84
CA THR A 648 -13.99 -29.80 33.38
C THR A 648 -13.68 -30.44 34.73
N GLY A 649 -12.47 -30.25 35.26
CA GLY A 649 -12.11 -30.82 36.56
C GLY A 649 -12.03 -32.35 36.52
N ARG A 650 -12.53 -33.03 37.57
CA ARG A 650 -12.34 -34.47 37.77
C ARG A 650 -13.66 -35.25 37.64
N HIS A 651 -13.69 -36.25 36.76
CA HIS A 651 -14.78 -37.21 36.59
C HIS A 651 -14.32 -38.59 37.04
N GLU A 652 -15.09 -39.24 37.91
CA GLU A 652 -14.83 -40.60 38.40
C GLU A 652 -15.79 -41.61 37.77
N GLY A 653 -15.26 -42.76 37.35
CA GLY A 653 -16.02 -43.82 36.71
C GLY A 653 -16.24 -43.62 35.21
N PRO A 654 -17.08 -44.46 34.58
CA PRO A 654 -17.35 -44.42 33.14
C PRO A 654 -17.91 -43.08 32.66
N LEU A 655 -17.57 -42.71 31.44
CA LEU A 655 -18.18 -41.59 30.71
C LEU A 655 -18.68 -42.07 29.35
N THR A 656 -19.99 -42.05 29.15
CA THR A 656 -20.63 -42.44 27.89
C THR A 656 -21.17 -41.23 27.16
N VAL A 657 -20.64 -40.97 25.97
CA VAL A 657 -21.07 -39.91 25.05
C VAL A 657 -22.05 -40.52 24.05
N ALA A 658 -23.34 -40.54 24.41
CA ALA A 658 -24.38 -41.22 23.64
C ALA A 658 -24.95 -40.39 22.47
N ALA A 659 -24.89 -39.06 22.55
CA ALA A 659 -25.36 -38.11 21.54
C ALA A 659 -24.68 -36.75 21.74
N GLY A 660 -24.86 -35.83 20.78
CA GLY A 660 -24.33 -34.47 20.86
C GLY A 660 -22.80 -34.41 20.70
N THR A 661 -22.18 -33.43 21.33
CA THR A 661 -20.72 -33.23 21.40
C THR A 661 -20.32 -33.06 22.86
N THR A 662 -19.59 -34.02 23.43
CA THR A 662 -18.98 -33.87 24.75
C THR A 662 -17.54 -33.40 24.63
N CYS A 663 -17.26 -32.24 25.22
CA CYS A 663 -15.93 -31.67 25.30
C CYS A 663 -15.30 -31.97 26.67
N LEU A 664 -14.06 -32.47 26.69
CA LEU A 664 -13.24 -32.62 27.89
C LEU A 664 -12.19 -31.52 27.88
N THR A 665 -12.38 -30.47 28.68
CA THR A 665 -11.50 -29.28 28.64
C THR A 665 -10.68 -29.20 29.92
N GLY A 666 -9.39 -29.54 29.83
CA GLY A 666 -8.49 -29.65 30.99
C GLY A 666 -8.91 -30.72 32.01
N ALA A 667 -9.80 -31.64 31.61
CA ALA A 667 -10.47 -32.57 32.52
C ALA A 667 -9.61 -33.82 32.80
N THR A 668 -9.78 -34.40 34.00
CA THR A 668 -9.25 -35.72 34.36
C THR A 668 -10.40 -36.71 34.49
N VAL A 669 -10.46 -37.69 33.60
CA VAL A 669 -11.46 -38.79 33.63
C VAL A 669 -10.79 -40.06 34.12
N ASN A 670 -11.24 -40.60 35.25
CA ASN A 670 -10.76 -41.87 35.82
C ASN A 670 -11.78 -42.97 35.58
N GLY A 671 -11.77 -43.52 34.36
CA GLY A 671 -12.69 -44.54 33.90
C GLY A 671 -12.69 -44.65 32.37
N PRO A 672 -13.42 -45.63 31.82
CA PRO A 672 -13.57 -45.77 30.37
C PRO A 672 -14.38 -44.62 29.78
N VAL A 673 -13.93 -44.08 28.64
CA VAL A 673 -14.69 -43.13 27.82
C VAL A 673 -15.20 -43.87 26.58
N THR A 674 -16.52 -43.84 26.36
CA THR A 674 -17.16 -44.50 25.20
C THR A 674 -17.97 -43.50 24.40
N VAL A 675 -17.70 -43.39 23.10
CA VAL A 675 -18.40 -42.53 22.14
C VAL A 675 -19.29 -43.39 21.26
N GLY A 676 -20.60 -43.19 21.37
CA GLY A 676 -21.60 -43.95 20.64
C GLY A 676 -21.82 -43.46 19.20
N PRO A 677 -22.62 -44.20 18.42
CA PRO A 677 -22.91 -43.84 17.03
C PRO A 677 -23.48 -42.43 16.87
N GLY A 678 -22.97 -41.67 15.92
CA GLY A 678 -23.40 -40.30 15.63
C GLY A 678 -23.06 -39.25 16.70
N ALA A 679 -22.41 -39.63 17.81
CA ALA A 679 -21.98 -38.72 18.85
C ALA A 679 -20.54 -38.21 18.62
N ALA A 680 -20.15 -37.12 19.27
CA ALA A 680 -18.83 -36.50 19.13
C ALA A 680 -18.10 -36.32 20.46
N LEU A 681 -16.79 -36.59 20.47
CA LEU A 681 -15.89 -36.33 21.61
C LEU A 681 -14.77 -35.37 21.18
N VAL A 682 -14.56 -34.29 21.95
CA VAL A 682 -13.44 -33.36 21.78
C VAL A 682 -12.68 -33.23 23.09
N ALA A 683 -11.55 -33.92 23.23
CA ALA A 683 -10.71 -33.84 24.42
C ALA A 683 -9.54 -32.88 24.18
N THR A 684 -9.48 -31.78 24.94
CA THR A 684 -8.42 -30.76 24.86
C THR A 684 -7.75 -30.61 26.22
N ASP A 685 -6.42 -30.81 26.26
CA ASP A 685 -5.63 -30.81 27.51
C ASP A 685 -6.13 -31.78 28.60
N ALA A 686 -6.86 -32.82 28.20
CA ALA A 686 -7.47 -33.76 29.11
C ALA A 686 -6.52 -34.91 29.47
N THR A 687 -6.74 -35.55 30.63
CA THR A 687 -6.14 -36.82 31.01
C THR A 687 -7.23 -37.88 31.20
N VAL A 688 -7.19 -38.96 30.42
CA VAL A 688 -8.09 -40.12 30.58
C VAL A 688 -7.27 -41.27 31.15
N THR A 689 -7.66 -41.80 32.31
CA THR A 689 -7.13 -43.03 32.89
C THR A 689 -8.16 -44.14 32.69
N GLY A 690 -8.01 -44.89 31.60
CA GLY A 690 -9.00 -45.83 31.08
C GLY A 690 -8.94 -45.91 29.56
N PRO A 691 -9.67 -46.85 28.94
CA PRO A 691 -9.77 -46.93 27.48
C PRO A 691 -10.60 -45.77 26.91
N VAL A 692 -10.29 -45.34 25.69
CA VAL A 692 -11.15 -44.47 24.88
C VAL A 692 -11.65 -45.26 23.67
N LEU A 693 -12.96 -45.46 23.58
CA LEU A 693 -13.59 -46.30 22.57
C LEU A 693 -14.61 -45.47 21.76
N GLY A 694 -14.38 -45.29 20.46
CA GLY A 694 -15.35 -44.71 19.53
C GLY A 694 -15.81 -45.74 18.52
N SER A 695 -17.13 -45.90 18.34
CA SER A 695 -17.72 -46.83 17.36
C SER A 695 -18.90 -46.18 16.64
N GLY A 696 -18.77 -45.98 15.34
CA GLY A 696 -19.76 -45.27 14.53
C GLY A 696 -19.89 -43.78 14.88
N ALA A 697 -18.92 -43.23 15.61
CA ALA A 697 -18.95 -41.85 16.09
C ALA A 697 -18.99 -40.85 14.92
N ARG A 698 -19.49 -39.64 15.17
CA ARG A 698 -19.42 -38.56 14.19
C ARG A 698 -18.00 -37.97 14.16
N VAL A 699 -17.49 -37.59 15.33
CA VAL A 699 -16.17 -36.96 15.51
C VAL A 699 -15.46 -37.51 16.75
N VAL A 700 -14.16 -37.80 16.65
CA VAL A 700 -13.31 -38.09 17.81
C VAL A 700 -11.99 -37.30 17.73
N GLN A 701 -11.85 -36.27 18.55
CA GLN A 701 -10.64 -35.45 18.64
C GLN A 701 -9.94 -35.61 20.00
N LEU A 702 -8.64 -35.88 19.97
CA LEU A 702 -7.76 -35.98 21.14
C LEU A 702 -6.59 -35.00 20.98
N LEU A 703 -6.77 -33.79 21.48
CA LEU A 703 -5.94 -32.61 21.25
C LEU A 703 -5.10 -32.32 22.50
N ARG A 704 -3.76 -32.37 22.39
CA ARG A 704 -2.79 -32.18 23.50
C ARG A 704 -3.10 -33.03 24.76
N SER A 705 -3.88 -34.09 24.60
CA SER A 705 -4.45 -34.89 25.69
C SER A 705 -3.65 -36.17 25.96
N THR A 706 -3.70 -36.68 27.19
CA THR A 706 -3.04 -37.92 27.61
C THR A 706 -4.05 -39.03 27.89
N VAL A 707 -4.01 -40.13 27.14
CA VAL A 707 -4.77 -41.35 27.43
C VAL A 707 -3.84 -42.40 28.06
N ARG A 708 -4.26 -43.00 29.18
CA ARG A 708 -3.59 -44.10 29.88
C ARG A 708 -4.50 -45.33 29.78
N GLY A 709 -4.40 -46.01 28.64
CA GLY A 709 -5.28 -47.09 28.23
C GLY A 709 -5.27 -47.23 26.69
N PRO A 710 -5.91 -48.27 26.13
CA PRO A 710 -6.05 -48.42 24.69
C PRO A 710 -7.00 -47.37 24.12
N VAL A 711 -6.69 -46.87 22.92
CA VAL A 711 -7.56 -46.01 22.12
C VAL A 711 -8.01 -46.80 20.90
N ARG A 712 -9.32 -46.97 20.71
CA ARG A 712 -9.91 -47.63 19.55
C ARG A 712 -10.95 -46.71 18.93
N ILE A 713 -10.77 -46.33 17.67
CA ILE A 713 -11.68 -45.45 16.95
C ILE A 713 -12.05 -46.13 15.64
N ALA A 714 -13.31 -46.56 15.54
CA ALA A 714 -13.79 -47.36 14.42
C ALA A 714 -15.07 -46.81 13.79
N GLY A 715 -15.13 -46.81 12.45
CA GLY A 715 -16.31 -46.40 11.70
C GLY A 715 -16.73 -44.92 11.87
N THR A 716 -15.79 -44.03 12.22
CA THR A 716 -16.07 -42.60 12.41
C THR A 716 -16.34 -41.92 11.06
N THR A 717 -17.32 -41.01 11.01
CA THR A 717 -17.89 -40.52 9.73
C THR A 717 -17.52 -39.10 9.32
N GLU A 718 -17.05 -38.23 10.22
CA GLU A 718 -16.71 -36.83 9.88
C GLU A 718 -15.27 -36.43 10.20
N ASP A 719 -14.76 -36.71 11.40
CA ASP A 719 -13.37 -36.37 11.76
C ASP A 719 -12.76 -37.29 12.83
N VAL A 720 -11.47 -37.60 12.67
CA VAL A 720 -10.63 -38.27 13.66
C VAL A 720 -9.30 -37.52 13.73
N THR A 721 -9.07 -36.78 14.82
CA THR A 721 -7.88 -35.91 14.96
C THR A 721 -7.18 -36.14 16.29
N ILE A 722 -5.99 -36.77 16.26
CA ILE A 722 -5.14 -37.04 17.42
C ILE A 722 -3.84 -36.25 17.25
N VAL A 723 -3.66 -35.17 18.02
CA VAL A 723 -2.57 -34.19 17.79
C VAL A 723 -1.90 -33.78 19.08
N GLY A 724 -0.56 -33.84 19.12
CA GLY A 724 0.27 -33.33 20.21
C GLY A 724 0.08 -34.04 21.57
N GLY A 725 -0.61 -35.18 21.58
CA GLY A 725 -1.01 -35.91 22.78
C GLY A 725 -0.05 -37.04 23.18
N ARG A 726 -0.48 -37.85 24.14
CA ARG A 726 0.19 -39.11 24.52
C ARG A 726 -0.83 -40.23 24.67
N VAL A 727 -0.59 -41.38 24.05
CA VAL A 727 -1.38 -42.61 24.24
C VAL A 727 -0.48 -43.66 24.86
N ARG A 728 -0.76 -44.06 26.11
CA ARG A 728 -0.07 -45.15 26.80
C ARG A 728 -0.90 -46.42 26.69
N GLY A 729 -0.80 -47.07 25.54
CA GLY A 729 -1.53 -48.27 25.16
C GLY A 729 -1.56 -48.42 23.62
N PRO A 730 -2.20 -49.47 23.11
CA PRO A 730 -2.53 -49.60 21.69
C PRO A 730 -3.34 -48.40 21.17
N LEU A 731 -3.03 -47.93 19.97
CA LEU A 731 -3.85 -46.98 19.20
C LEU A 731 -4.30 -47.67 17.90
N GLU A 732 -5.60 -47.86 17.74
CA GLU A 732 -6.20 -48.57 16.61
C GLU A 732 -7.23 -47.67 15.89
N LEU A 733 -7.00 -47.40 14.60
CA LEU A 733 -7.91 -46.65 13.72
C LEU A 733 -8.44 -47.57 12.61
N THR A 734 -9.73 -47.93 12.66
CA THR A 734 -10.28 -48.98 11.78
C THR A 734 -11.53 -48.52 11.03
N GLY A 735 -11.49 -48.51 9.70
CA GLY A 735 -12.68 -48.27 8.87
C GLY A 735 -13.31 -46.88 9.02
N ASN A 736 -12.55 -45.88 9.46
CA ASN A 736 -13.06 -44.50 9.55
C ASN A 736 -13.17 -43.90 8.14
N ALA A 737 -14.32 -43.33 7.80
CA ALA A 737 -14.67 -42.85 6.46
C ALA A 737 -15.08 -41.37 6.54
N THR A 738 -14.09 -40.48 6.54
CA THR A 738 -14.20 -39.07 6.98
C THR A 738 -14.24 -38.07 5.80
N GLY A 739 -14.91 -38.46 4.71
CA GLY A 739 -15.04 -37.65 3.49
C GLY A 739 -13.70 -37.41 2.80
N ASP A 740 -13.39 -36.15 2.49
CA ASP A 740 -12.11 -35.76 1.88
C ASP A 740 -10.97 -35.59 2.91
N ARG A 741 -11.27 -35.76 4.21
CA ARG A 741 -10.31 -35.51 5.30
C ARG A 741 -9.71 -36.82 5.79
N ALA A 742 -8.39 -36.97 5.67
CA ALA A 742 -7.67 -38.09 6.27
C ALA A 742 -7.71 -38.03 7.81
N ALA A 743 -7.97 -39.16 8.46
CA ALA A 743 -7.77 -39.30 9.90
C ALA A 743 -6.34 -38.90 10.30
N THR A 744 -6.17 -38.09 11.33
CA THR A 744 -4.90 -37.46 11.69
C THR A 744 -4.29 -38.08 12.95
N VAL A 745 -3.02 -38.48 12.88
CA VAL A 745 -2.19 -38.82 14.07
C VAL A 745 -0.83 -38.11 13.99
N ALA A 746 -0.79 -36.88 14.51
CA ALA A 746 0.33 -35.95 14.34
C ALA A 746 1.02 -35.61 15.67
N GLY A 747 2.35 -35.61 15.71
CA GLY A 747 3.15 -35.23 16.88
C GLY A 747 2.78 -35.93 18.19
N THR A 748 2.22 -37.13 18.13
CA THR A 748 1.66 -37.86 19.28
C THR A 748 2.64 -38.93 19.75
N ALA A 749 2.81 -39.09 21.07
CA ALA A 749 3.64 -40.15 21.63
C ALA A 749 2.79 -41.39 21.97
N VAL A 750 2.95 -42.47 21.21
CA VAL A 750 2.25 -43.75 21.37
C VAL A 750 3.18 -44.77 22.03
N THR A 751 2.94 -45.05 23.30
CA THR A 751 3.61 -46.12 24.05
C THR A 751 2.82 -47.42 23.90
N GLY A 752 2.90 -48.02 22.72
CA GLY A 752 2.14 -49.21 22.31
C GLY A 752 2.20 -49.42 20.80
N PRO A 753 1.54 -50.46 20.26
CA PRO A 753 1.37 -50.62 18.82
C PRO A 753 0.44 -49.55 18.25
N LEU A 754 0.70 -49.14 17.00
CA LEU A 754 -0.17 -48.29 16.20
C LEU A 754 -0.67 -49.12 15.00
N SER A 755 -1.98 -49.26 14.84
CA SER A 755 -2.56 -49.95 13.69
C SER A 755 -3.63 -49.11 13.01
N CYS A 756 -3.59 -49.07 11.69
CA CYS A 756 -4.56 -48.36 10.88
C CYS A 756 -4.99 -49.24 9.69
N SER A 757 -6.29 -49.53 9.55
CA SER A 757 -6.78 -50.38 8.46
C SER A 757 -8.15 -49.92 7.94
N GLY A 758 -8.34 -49.99 6.63
CA GLY A 758 -9.62 -49.68 5.97
C GLY A 758 -10.11 -48.23 6.10
N ASN A 759 -9.31 -47.30 6.61
CA ASN A 759 -9.70 -45.89 6.69
C ASN A 759 -9.67 -45.25 5.29
N VAL A 760 -10.64 -44.38 5.00
CA VAL A 760 -10.76 -43.67 3.72
C VAL A 760 -11.04 -42.19 4.02
N PRO A 761 -10.12 -41.26 3.68
CA PRO A 761 -8.79 -41.49 3.10
C PRO A 761 -7.85 -42.20 4.08
N ALA A 762 -6.70 -42.68 3.58
CA ALA A 762 -5.66 -43.24 4.45
C ALA A 762 -5.16 -42.17 5.46
N PRO A 763 -4.83 -42.52 6.72
CA PRO A 763 -4.49 -41.53 7.73
C PRO A 763 -3.23 -40.71 7.38
N THR A 764 -3.13 -39.50 7.95
CA THR A 764 -2.00 -38.59 7.77
C THR A 764 -1.32 -38.22 9.10
N SER A 765 -0.01 -37.94 9.03
CA SER A 765 0.78 -37.36 10.13
C SER A 765 0.89 -35.83 10.07
N LEU A 766 0.31 -35.18 9.04
CA LEU A 766 0.48 -33.75 8.75
C LEU A 766 1.95 -33.32 8.62
N HIS A 767 2.83 -34.23 8.18
CA HIS A 767 4.30 -34.06 8.18
C HIS A 767 4.92 -33.86 9.59
N ALA A 768 4.14 -34.05 10.65
CA ALA A 768 4.54 -33.90 12.04
C ALA A 768 4.69 -35.30 12.66
N PRO A 769 5.90 -35.90 12.61
CA PRO A 769 6.08 -37.30 12.97
C PRO A 769 5.64 -37.60 14.41
N SER A 770 4.94 -38.71 14.56
CA SER A 770 4.54 -39.26 15.86
C SER A 770 5.64 -40.19 16.37
N THR A 771 5.78 -40.34 17.69
CA THR A 771 6.76 -41.28 18.28
C THR A 771 6.05 -42.54 18.73
N VAL A 772 6.35 -43.68 18.10
CA VAL A 772 5.70 -44.96 18.40
C VAL A 772 6.75 -45.93 18.95
N THR A 773 6.51 -46.51 20.13
CA THR A 773 7.44 -47.47 20.75
C THR A 773 7.10 -48.93 20.49
N GLY A 774 5.94 -49.21 19.89
CA GLY A 774 5.54 -50.52 19.36
C GLY A 774 5.53 -50.52 17.82
N PRO A 775 5.11 -51.63 17.19
CA PRO A 775 5.01 -51.68 15.74
C PRO A 775 3.94 -50.74 15.20
N ALA A 776 4.28 -49.96 14.17
CA ALA A 776 3.32 -49.24 13.34
C ALA A 776 2.90 -50.12 12.15
N THR A 777 1.61 -50.26 11.88
CA THR A 777 1.08 -51.27 10.94
C THR A 777 -0.07 -50.77 10.07
N GLY A 778 -0.25 -51.44 8.92
CA GLY A 778 -1.27 -51.09 7.93
C GLY A 778 -1.00 -49.71 7.31
N GLN A 779 -2.04 -48.89 7.22
CA GLN A 779 -1.98 -47.55 6.61
C GLN A 779 -1.11 -46.55 7.39
N CYS A 780 -0.76 -46.85 8.65
CA CYS A 780 0.12 -46.02 9.47
C CYS A 780 1.56 -46.57 9.57
N ALA A 781 1.94 -47.57 8.77
CA ALA A 781 3.26 -48.22 8.81
C ALA A 781 4.46 -47.32 8.39
N THR A 782 4.21 -46.05 8.05
CA THR A 782 5.22 -45.04 7.73
C THR A 782 5.32 -43.92 8.79
N PHE A 783 4.47 -43.96 9.83
CA PHE A 783 4.38 -42.89 10.84
C PHE A 783 5.53 -42.91 11.86
N ASP A 784 6.33 -43.97 11.83
CA ASP A 784 7.54 -44.19 12.64
C ASP A 784 8.83 -43.68 11.95
N ARG A 785 8.73 -43.15 10.73
CA ARG A 785 9.85 -42.61 9.95
C ARG A 785 9.79 -41.08 9.87
N PRO A 786 10.94 -40.40 10.02
CA PRO A 786 11.03 -38.93 9.97
C PRO A 786 10.83 -38.36 8.56
#